data_AF-A0A4P7U8J5-F1
#
_entry.id   AF-A0A4P7U8J5-F1
#
_cell.length_a   1.000
_cell.length_b   1.000
_cell.length_c   1.000
_cell.angle_alpha   90.00
_cell.angle_beta   90.00
_cell.angle_gamma   90.00
#
_symmetry.space_group_name_H-M   'P 1'
#
loop_
_entity.id
_entity.type
_entity.pdbx_description
1 polymer ?
#
loop_
_entity_poly.entity_id
_entity_poly.type
_entity_poly.pdbx_seq_one_letter_code
_entity_poly.pdbx_strand_id
1 'polypeptide(L)'
;MPARRTMPTTEARDLLSLVRQVATTELLPRSAQSEATETFPRDVFRMLGSMGVLGLPYPEELGGGGQPYEVYLQVLEEIGAVWSSVGVGVSVHALSCFGLATFGTDEQKQQWLPDMLGGDLLGAYCLSEPHAGSDPAAMRTTARLDGDEYVLNGAKAWTTHGGEADFYKVMARTGEGRNDISCFLVPADTPGLSADHPEKKMGLTGSTTATMLFNDVRVPVERRLGAEGDGLRIALAGLDSGRLGIAAVATGLAQGALDQAVAYAQQRETFGERIIDHQGLAFLLADMEAAVQTARATTLHAARLKDAGLEFSREASIAKLVATDNAMKVTTDAVQVFGGFGYTRDFPVERYMREAKVMQIFEGTNQIQRMVISRSLDRAPGGDHRPGGLSPTSYALPVRPPRTPSARLQHAPPQPDTAQPDTAGPPRHTREGITMQVNDTAAIVTGGASGLGAATAAALAERGATVFAFDLPASIENAPAVEGISYVPVDVTDAEQVQGAVDTAAGAGVPLRTVVNCAGIGPSARILSRKGPHDLALFAKIVQVNLLGSFNVMTLAAEKIAATEPLEHDQRGVIINTASVAAYDGQVGQAAYSASKGGIVGLTLPAARDLAQFGIRVLTIAPGIIETPMLATVSEEFRASLAAGVPFPQRLGRPDEYAQLALSLIDHDYLNGEVIRMDGALRMAPR
;
A
#
# COMPACT_ATOMS: atom_id res chain seq x y z
N MET A 1 9.48 -23.66 10.10
CA MET A 1 8.94 -24.44 11.24
C MET A 1 7.50 -24.79 10.92
N PRO A 2 7.04 -26.03 11.12
CA PRO A 2 5.66 -26.38 10.80
C PRO A 2 4.69 -25.53 11.61
N ALA A 3 3.66 -25.00 10.94
CA ALA A 3 2.62 -24.23 11.60
C ALA A 3 1.97 -25.06 12.72
N ARG A 4 1.75 -24.43 13.88
CA ARG A 4 0.99 -25.04 14.98
C ARG A 4 -0.49 -24.97 14.64
N ARG A 5 -1.11 -26.13 14.41
CA ARG A 5 -2.52 -26.23 13.96
C ARG A 5 -3.40 -26.89 15.01
N THR A 6 -4.64 -26.42 15.10
CA THR A 6 -5.74 -27.10 15.78
C THR A 6 -6.69 -27.62 14.71
N MET A 7 -6.90 -28.94 14.66
CA MET A 7 -7.76 -29.58 13.67
C MET A 7 -9.05 -30.08 14.33
N PRO A 8 -10.20 -30.03 13.63
CA PRO A 8 -11.48 -30.45 14.18
C PRO A 8 -11.55 -31.97 14.41
N THR A 9 -10.83 -32.76 13.60
CA THR A 9 -10.82 -34.23 13.67
C THR A 9 -9.41 -34.80 13.51
N THR A 10 -9.26 -36.10 13.80
CA THR A 10 -8.00 -36.83 13.56
C THR A 10 -7.77 -37.02 12.07
N GLU A 11 -8.83 -37.32 11.32
CA GLU A 11 -8.82 -37.49 9.87
C GLU A 11 -8.31 -36.21 9.18
N ALA A 12 -8.77 -35.04 9.63
CA ALA A 12 -8.30 -33.76 9.10
C ALA A 12 -6.82 -33.50 9.40
N ARG A 13 -6.30 -34.00 10.54
CA ARG A 13 -4.87 -33.92 10.88
C ARG A 13 -4.03 -34.84 10.01
N ASP A 14 -4.51 -36.06 9.77
CA ASP A 14 -3.82 -37.05 8.94
C ASP A 14 -3.79 -36.59 7.47
N LEU A 15 -4.91 -36.05 6.98
CA LEU A 15 -5.00 -35.41 5.66
C LEU A 15 -3.97 -34.29 5.50
N LEU A 16 -3.88 -33.35 6.44
CA LEU A 16 -2.89 -32.29 6.39
C LEU A 16 -1.45 -32.80 6.42
N SER A 17 -1.20 -33.86 7.19
CA SER A 17 0.13 -34.48 7.27
C SER A 17 0.51 -35.10 5.93
N LEU A 18 -0.43 -35.77 5.26
CA LEU A 18 -0.26 -36.32 3.92
C LEU A 18 -0.02 -35.20 2.88
N VAL A 19 -0.84 -34.14 2.90
CA VAL A 19 -0.68 -33.00 1.98
C VAL A 19 0.69 -32.33 2.17
N ARG A 20 1.13 -32.14 3.42
CA ARG A 20 2.47 -31.60 3.69
C ARG A 20 3.58 -32.51 3.16
N GLN A 21 3.44 -33.82 3.33
CA GLN A 21 4.39 -34.78 2.77
C GLN A 21 4.44 -34.66 1.24
N VAL A 22 3.29 -34.64 0.57
CA VAL A 22 3.21 -34.47 -0.88
C VAL A 22 3.78 -33.12 -1.32
N ALA A 23 3.44 -32.03 -0.63
CA ALA A 23 3.98 -30.70 -0.92
C ALA A 23 5.53 -30.68 -0.84
N THR A 24 6.10 -31.31 0.19
CA THR A 24 7.55 -31.34 0.39
C THR A 24 8.30 -32.31 -0.52
N THR A 25 7.72 -33.46 -0.84
CA THR A 25 8.39 -34.53 -1.60
C THR A 25 8.14 -34.45 -3.10
N GLU A 26 6.93 -34.07 -3.53
CA GLU A 26 6.52 -34.06 -4.94
C GLU A 26 6.51 -32.65 -5.53
N LEU A 27 6.00 -31.65 -4.80
CA LEU A 27 5.82 -30.30 -5.35
C LEU A 27 7.08 -29.44 -5.24
N LEU A 28 7.73 -29.42 -4.07
CA LEU A 28 8.86 -28.55 -3.77
C LEU A 28 10.02 -28.71 -4.78
N PRO A 29 10.47 -29.93 -5.12
CA PRO A 29 11.60 -30.11 -6.05
C PRO A 29 11.34 -29.58 -7.46
N ARG A 30 10.06 -29.47 -7.85
CA ARG A 30 9.63 -29.10 -9.22
C ARG A 30 9.32 -27.61 -9.36
N SER A 31 8.99 -26.95 -8.25
CA SER A 31 8.42 -25.62 -8.25
C SER A 31 9.34 -24.57 -8.90
N ALA A 32 10.63 -24.52 -8.55
CA ALA A 32 11.53 -23.48 -9.05
C ALA A 32 11.76 -23.58 -10.56
N GLN A 33 11.99 -24.79 -11.06
CA GLN A 33 12.21 -25.02 -12.49
C GLN A 33 10.95 -24.70 -13.30
N SER A 34 9.79 -25.18 -12.87
CA SER A 34 8.53 -24.97 -13.58
C SER A 34 8.14 -23.50 -13.65
N GLU A 35 8.40 -22.74 -12.58
CA GLU A 35 8.21 -21.29 -12.56
C GLU A 35 9.20 -20.60 -13.51
N ALA A 36 10.48 -20.99 -13.51
CA ALA A 36 11.49 -20.41 -14.40
C ALA A 36 11.24 -20.70 -15.88
N THR A 37 10.64 -21.85 -16.22
CA THR A 37 10.30 -22.24 -17.59
C THR A 37 8.83 -21.95 -17.95
N GLU A 38 8.09 -21.25 -17.08
CA GLU A 38 6.68 -20.90 -17.28
C GLU A 38 5.80 -22.12 -17.66
N THR A 39 6.10 -23.29 -17.09
CA THR A 39 5.48 -24.56 -17.46
C THR A 39 4.28 -24.87 -16.58
N PHE A 40 3.12 -25.10 -17.21
CA PHE A 40 1.90 -25.49 -16.53
C PHE A 40 1.96 -26.92 -15.98
N PRO A 41 1.77 -27.14 -14.66
CA PRO A 41 1.97 -28.45 -14.04
C PRO A 41 0.69 -29.32 -14.08
N ARG A 42 0.18 -29.63 -15.29
CA ARG A 42 -1.07 -30.38 -15.47
C ARG A 42 -1.08 -31.74 -14.75
N ASP A 43 0.05 -32.42 -14.72
CA ASP A 43 0.21 -33.72 -14.04
C ASP A 43 0.08 -33.59 -12.52
N VAL A 44 0.56 -32.48 -11.93
CA VAL A 44 0.37 -32.18 -10.50
C VAL A 44 -1.11 -32.00 -10.18
N PHE A 45 -1.87 -31.29 -11.02
CA PHE A 45 -3.31 -31.14 -10.82
C PHE A 45 -4.06 -32.47 -10.91
N ARG A 46 -3.69 -33.35 -11.85
CA ARG A 46 -4.27 -34.71 -11.93
C ARG A 46 -3.97 -35.54 -10.68
N MET A 47 -2.72 -35.49 -10.19
CA MET A 47 -2.34 -36.16 -8.95
C MET A 47 -3.18 -35.64 -7.77
N LEU A 48 -3.26 -34.33 -7.59
CA LEU A 48 -4.07 -33.72 -6.53
C LEU A 48 -5.56 -34.04 -6.68
N GLY A 49 -6.07 -34.12 -7.91
CA GLY A 49 -7.42 -34.58 -8.24
C GLY A 49 -7.67 -36.01 -7.75
N SER A 50 -6.77 -36.95 -8.11
CA SER A 50 -6.86 -38.36 -7.67
C SER A 50 -6.76 -38.54 -6.15
N MET A 51 -6.17 -37.58 -5.44
CA MET A 51 -6.12 -37.53 -3.98
C MET A 51 -7.39 -36.89 -3.35
N GLY A 52 -8.34 -36.41 -4.15
CA GLY A 52 -9.55 -35.74 -3.70
C GLY A 52 -9.36 -34.27 -3.28
N VAL A 53 -8.20 -33.66 -3.55
CA VAL A 53 -7.88 -32.30 -3.10
C VAL A 53 -8.69 -31.23 -3.86
N LEU A 54 -9.00 -31.48 -5.15
CA LEU A 54 -9.69 -30.52 -6.01
C LEU A 54 -11.18 -30.32 -5.61
N GLY A 55 -11.85 -31.38 -5.16
CA GLY A 55 -13.23 -31.36 -4.67
C GLY A 55 -13.37 -31.31 -3.15
N LEU A 56 -12.28 -31.09 -2.41
CA LEU A 56 -12.21 -31.31 -0.96
C LEU A 56 -13.31 -30.63 -0.11
N PRO A 57 -13.68 -29.34 -0.32
CA PRO A 57 -14.69 -28.67 0.50
C PRO A 57 -16.14 -28.97 0.08
N TYR A 58 -16.34 -29.73 -0.99
CA TYR A 58 -17.68 -30.07 -1.49
C TYR A 58 -18.24 -31.31 -0.81
N PRO A 59 -19.58 -31.43 -0.67
CA PRO A 59 -20.20 -32.58 -0.03
C PRO A 59 -19.90 -33.91 -0.74
N GLU A 60 -19.82 -34.99 0.03
CA GLU A 60 -19.55 -36.34 -0.50
C GLU A 60 -20.66 -36.79 -1.46
N GLU A 61 -21.91 -36.43 -1.19
CA GLU A 61 -23.05 -36.75 -2.07
C GLU A 61 -22.96 -36.13 -3.46
N LEU A 62 -22.13 -35.09 -3.63
CA LEU A 62 -21.84 -34.48 -4.93
C LEU A 62 -20.55 -35.01 -5.57
N GLY A 63 -19.83 -35.92 -4.89
CA GLY A 63 -18.52 -36.42 -5.30
C GLY A 63 -17.33 -35.63 -4.74
N GLY A 64 -17.55 -34.79 -3.73
CA GLY A 64 -16.51 -34.05 -3.02
C GLY A 64 -15.92 -34.79 -1.81
N GLY A 65 -15.02 -34.13 -1.08
CA GLY A 65 -14.32 -34.70 0.08
C GLY A 65 -14.97 -34.45 1.45
N GLY A 66 -16.08 -33.70 1.50
CA GLY A 66 -16.88 -33.46 2.71
C GLY A 66 -16.15 -32.71 3.83
N GLN A 67 -14.98 -32.12 3.57
CA GLN A 67 -14.19 -31.48 4.64
C GLN A 67 -14.70 -30.07 4.95
N PRO A 68 -14.67 -29.65 6.23
CA PRO A 68 -14.92 -28.27 6.60
C PRO A 68 -14.00 -27.32 5.83
N TYR A 69 -14.50 -26.12 5.54
CA TYR A 69 -13.75 -25.12 4.80
C TYR A 69 -12.47 -24.71 5.55
N GLU A 70 -12.48 -24.71 6.89
CA GLU A 70 -11.27 -24.49 7.69
C GLU A 70 -10.17 -25.54 7.45
N VAL A 71 -10.52 -26.76 7.06
CA VAL A 71 -9.56 -27.83 6.73
C VAL A 71 -9.04 -27.62 5.32
N TYR A 72 -9.94 -27.37 4.36
CA TYR A 72 -9.60 -27.07 2.98
C TYR A 72 -8.63 -25.89 2.84
N LEU A 73 -8.86 -24.80 3.56
CA LEU A 73 -7.95 -23.65 3.54
C LEU A 73 -6.56 -23.99 4.08
N GLN A 74 -6.46 -24.86 5.10
CA GLN A 74 -5.15 -25.27 5.61
C GLN A 74 -4.42 -26.18 4.61
N VAL A 75 -5.14 -26.99 3.83
CA VAL A 75 -4.56 -27.74 2.71
C VAL A 75 -3.97 -26.79 1.66
N LEU A 76 -4.71 -25.73 1.29
CA LEU A 76 -4.18 -24.68 0.40
C LEU A 76 -2.96 -23.96 0.99
N GLU A 77 -2.95 -23.74 2.30
CA GLU A 77 -1.82 -23.11 2.99
C GLU A 77 -0.54 -23.98 2.88
N GLU A 78 -0.64 -25.30 3.07
CA GLU A 78 0.50 -26.22 2.92
C GLU A 78 1.02 -26.26 1.47
N ILE A 79 0.13 -26.25 0.48
CA ILE A 79 0.50 -26.21 -0.94
C ILE A 79 1.14 -24.86 -1.27
N GLY A 80 0.54 -23.76 -0.83
CA GLY A 80 1.00 -22.39 -1.08
C GLY A 80 2.36 -22.06 -0.46
N ALA A 81 2.71 -22.72 0.65
CA ALA A 81 4.04 -22.60 1.26
C ALA A 81 5.19 -23.12 0.39
N VAL A 82 4.86 -23.92 -0.62
CA VAL A 82 5.83 -24.53 -1.52
C VAL A 82 5.68 -24.00 -2.95
N TRP A 83 4.45 -23.95 -3.47
CA TRP A 83 4.19 -23.61 -4.85
C TRP A 83 2.83 -22.91 -5.03
N SER A 84 2.87 -21.58 -5.04
CA SER A 84 1.65 -20.76 -5.07
C SER A 84 0.84 -20.91 -6.35
N SER A 85 1.46 -21.16 -7.51
CA SER A 85 0.73 -21.42 -8.76
C SER A 85 -0.21 -22.62 -8.66
N VAL A 86 0.23 -23.68 -7.99
CA VAL A 86 -0.59 -24.87 -7.74
C VAL A 86 -1.67 -24.56 -6.71
N GLY A 87 -1.32 -23.91 -5.59
CA GLY A 87 -2.29 -23.53 -4.55
C GLY A 87 -3.41 -22.64 -5.09
N VAL A 88 -3.08 -21.61 -5.87
CA VAL A 88 -4.06 -20.76 -6.56
C VAL A 88 -4.88 -21.57 -7.55
N GLY A 89 -4.26 -22.46 -8.34
CA GLY A 89 -4.98 -23.29 -9.31
C GLY A 89 -6.01 -24.21 -8.66
N VAL A 90 -5.69 -24.86 -7.53
CA VAL A 90 -6.65 -25.66 -6.74
C VAL A 90 -7.82 -24.79 -6.29
N SER A 91 -7.54 -23.60 -5.78
CA SER A 91 -8.56 -22.63 -5.37
C SER A 91 -9.47 -22.20 -6.53
N VAL A 92 -8.89 -21.91 -7.70
CA VAL A 92 -9.63 -21.51 -8.91
C VAL A 92 -10.50 -22.65 -9.44
N HIS A 93 -10.00 -23.89 -9.43
CA HIS A 93 -10.81 -25.05 -9.81
C HIS A 93 -12.02 -25.19 -8.87
N ALA A 94 -11.81 -25.15 -7.55
CA ALA A 94 -12.89 -25.22 -6.59
C ALA A 94 -13.90 -24.08 -6.79
N LEU A 95 -13.45 -22.85 -7.01
CA LEU A 95 -14.31 -21.71 -7.35
C LEU A 95 -15.10 -21.92 -8.65
N SER A 96 -14.50 -22.57 -9.65
CA SER A 96 -15.14 -22.85 -10.94
C SER A 96 -16.30 -23.85 -10.79
N CYS A 97 -16.19 -24.81 -9.87
CA CYS A 97 -17.25 -25.77 -9.55
C CYS A 97 -18.44 -25.16 -8.80
N PHE A 98 -18.22 -24.06 -8.06
CA PHE A 98 -19.19 -23.48 -7.12
C PHE A 98 -20.55 -23.17 -7.74
N GLY A 99 -20.56 -22.65 -8.97
CA GLY A 99 -21.79 -22.24 -9.64
C GLY A 99 -22.72 -23.42 -9.88
N LEU A 100 -22.17 -24.54 -10.33
CA LEU A 100 -22.92 -25.77 -10.60
C LEU A 100 -23.32 -26.45 -9.28
N ALA A 101 -22.40 -26.56 -8.32
CA ALA A 101 -22.66 -27.16 -7.01
C ALA A 101 -23.80 -26.46 -6.26
N THR A 102 -23.90 -25.15 -6.37
CA THR A 102 -24.84 -24.35 -5.56
C THR A 102 -26.13 -24.02 -6.32
N PHE A 103 -26.05 -23.71 -7.61
CA PHE A 103 -27.18 -23.18 -8.40
C PHE A 103 -27.58 -24.08 -9.57
N GLY A 104 -26.89 -25.21 -9.77
CA GLY A 104 -27.28 -26.21 -10.74
C GLY A 104 -28.57 -26.94 -10.35
N THR A 105 -29.32 -27.35 -11.36
CA THR A 105 -30.39 -28.35 -11.24
C THR A 105 -29.80 -29.71 -10.87
N ASP A 106 -30.65 -30.62 -10.38
CA ASP A 106 -30.20 -31.95 -9.98
C ASP A 106 -29.66 -32.74 -11.19
N GLU A 107 -30.26 -32.56 -12.37
CA GLU A 107 -29.80 -33.14 -13.62
C GLU A 107 -28.39 -32.63 -14.00
N GLN A 108 -28.18 -31.31 -13.98
CA GLN A 108 -26.87 -30.72 -14.28
C GLN A 108 -25.79 -31.19 -13.29
N LYS A 109 -26.14 -31.27 -12.00
CA LYS A 109 -25.23 -31.73 -10.94
C LYS A 109 -24.82 -33.18 -11.17
N GLN A 110 -25.79 -34.07 -11.37
CA GLN A 110 -25.55 -35.49 -11.64
C GLN A 110 -24.71 -35.70 -12.91
N GLN A 111 -24.93 -34.88 -13.93
CA GLN A 111 -24.27 -35.04 -15.22
C GLN A 111 -22.80 -34.57 -15.21
N TRP A 112 -22.44 -33.51 -14.50
CA TRP A 112 -21.11 -32.89 -14.64
C TRP A 112 -20.29 -32.78 -13.36
N LEU A 113 -20.88 -32.66 -12.17
CA LEU A 113 -20.09 -32.50 -10.95
C LEU A 113 -19.16 -33.67 -10.62
N PRO A 114 -19.53 -34.96 -10.84
CA PRO A 114 -18.64 -36.06 -10.49
C PRO A 114 -17.26 -35.96 -11.13
N ASP A 115 -17.19 -35.67 -12.43
CA ASP A 115 -15.91 -35.56 -13.16
C ASP A 115 -15.13 -34.28 -12.78
N MET A 116 -15.86 -33.22 -12.41
CA MET A 116 -15.25 -31.97 -11.94
C MET A 116 -14.63 -32.16 -10.55
N LEU A 117 -15.40 -32.65 -9.58
CA LEU A 117 -14.97 -32.79 -8.18
C LEU A 117 -14.03 -33.99 -7.96
N GLY A 118 -14.19 -35.05 -8.75
CA GLY A 118 -13.28 -36.19 -8.81
C GLY A 118 -11.89 -35.84 -9.38
N GLY A 119 -11.76 -34.66 -10.00
CA GLY A 119 -10.48 -34.12 -10.45
C GLY A 119 -9.99 -34.62 -11.81
N ASP A 120 -10.86 -35.29 -12.57
CA ASP A 120 -10.60 -35.65 -13.97
C ASP A 120 -10.58 -34.40 -14.85
N LEU A 121 -11.45 -33.43 -14.54
CA LEU A 121 -11.54 -32.15 -15.22
C LEU A 121 -10.97 -31.01 -14.36
N LEU A 122 -10.28 -30.09 -15.02
CA LEU A 122 -9.78 -28.84 -14.46
C LEU A 122 -10.64 -27.67 -14.94
N GLY A 123 -10.99 -26.78 -14.00
CA GLY A 123 -11.90 -25.67 -14.26
C GLY A 123 -11.19 -24.32 -14.31
N ALA A 124 -11.73 -23.42 -15.11
CA ALA A 124 -11.36 -22.01 -15.16
C ALA A 124 -12.57 -21.09 -14.92
N TYR A 125 -12.29 -19.88 -14.42
CA TYR A 125 -13.29 -18.88 -14.08
C TYR A 125 -13.17 -17.63 -14.97
N CYS A 126 -14.21 -17.35 -15.75
CA CYS A 126 -14.22 -16.33 -16.81
C CYS A 126 -15.21 -15.20 -16.48
N LEU A 127 -14.74 -14.19 -15.74
CA LEU A 127 -15.54 -13.02 -15.36
C LEU A 127 -15.03 -11.72 -16.00
N SER A 128 -13.77 -11.39 -15.72
CA SER A 128 -13.16 -10.11 -16.06
C SER A 128 -12.94 -9.93 -17.55
N GLU A 129 -12.93 -8.68 -17.98
CA GLU A 129 -12.61 -8.26 -19.35
C GLU A 129 -11.57 -7.15 -19.31
N PRO A 130 -10.87 -6.85 -20.42
CA PRO A 130 -9.80 -5.84 -20.43
C PRO A 130 -10.23 -4.48 -19.85
N HIS A 131 -11.49 -4.07 -20.08
CA HIS A 131 -12.07 -2.82 -19.55
C HIS A 131 -12.91 -3.01 -18.28
N ALA A 132 -13.17 -4.25 -17.84
CA ALA A 132 -14.08 -4.58 -16.75
C ALA A 132 -13.44 -5.58 -15.75
N GLY A 133 -12.58 -5.06 -14.87
CA GLY A 133 -12.00 -5.82 -13.75
C GLY A 133 -12.80 -5.63 -12.46
N SER A 134 -12.54 -4.53 -11.75
CA SER A 134 -13.20 -4.18 -10.48
C SER A 134 -14.70 -3.86 -10.60
N ASP A 135 -15.17 -3.49 -11.81
CA ASP A 135 -16.59 -3.31 -12.15
C ASP A 135 -17.03 -4.42 -13.13
N PRO A 136 -17.25 -5.66 -12.64
CA PRO A 136 -17.58 -6.79 -13.51
C PRO A 136 -18.91 -6.61 -14.25
N ALA A 137 -19.81 -5.76 -13.74
CA ALA A 137 -21.09 -5.48 -14.38
C ALA A 137 -20.94 -4.69 -15.70
N ALA A 138 -19.78 -4.06 -15.95
CA ALA A 138 -19.46 -3.35 -17.18
C ALA A 138 -19.02 -4.25 -18.35
N MET A 139 -19.11 -5.59 -18.18
CA MET A 139 -18.75 -6.55 -19.21
C MET A 139 -19.53 -6.36 -20.52
N ARG A 140 -18.90 -6.69 -21.64
CA ARG A 140 -19.43 -6.59 -23.00
C ARG A 140 -19.58 -7.94 -23.68
N THR A 141 -18.98 -9.02 -23.16
CA THR A 141 -19.22 -10.37 -23.69
C THR A 141 -20.72 -10.67 -23.62
N THR A 142 -21.30 -11.05 -24.75
CA THR A 142 -22.74 -11.32 -24.91
C THR A 142 -23.02 -12.80 -25.06
N ALA A 143 -24.22 -13.23 -24.69
CA ALA A 143 -24.79 -14.54 -24.97
C ALA A 143 -26.21 -14.34 -25.52
N ARG A 144 -26.42 -14.55 -26.81
CA ARG A 144 -27.74 -14.40 -27.45
C ARG A 144 -28.41 -15.76 -27.59
N LEU A 145 -29.64 -15.91 -27.12
CA LEU A 145 -30.43 -17.12 -27.35
C LEU A 145 -30.75 -17.28 -28.85
N ASP A 146 -30.54 -18.49 -29.37
CA ASP A 146 -30.69 -18.86 -30.77
C ASP A 146 -31.22 -20.30 -30.88
N GLY A 147 -32.53 -20.45 -30.75
CA GLY A 147 -33.17 -21.76 -30.63
C GLY A 147 -32.99 -22.35 -29.24
N ASP A 148 -32.37 -23.52 -29.16
CA ASP A 148 -32.05 -24.27 -27.93
C ASP A 148 -30.61 -24.05 -27.44
N GLU A 149 -29.90 -23.08 -28.02
CA GLU A 149 -28.51 -22.73 -27.68
C GLU A 149 -28.34 -21.22 -27.48
N TYR A 150 -27.33 -20.84 -26.70
CA TYR A 150 -26.81 -19.48 -26.63
C TYR A 150 -25.57 -19.35 -27.52
N VAL A 151 -25.48 -18.24 -28.24
CA VAL A 151 -24.29 -17.87 -29.03
C VAL A 151 -23.51 -16.82 -28.26
N LEU A 152 -22.33 -17.21 -27.76
CA LEU A 152 -21.44 -16.37 -26.98
C LEU A 152 -20.41 -15.68 -27.88
N ASN A 153 -20.25 -14.37 -27.69
CA ASN A 153 -19.30 -13.53 -28.40
C ASN A 153 -18.61 -12.54 -27.45
N GLY A 154 -17.29 -12.43 -27.54
CA GLY A 154 -16.49 -11.49 -26.74
C GLY A 154 -15.14 -12.03 -26.32
N ALA A 155 -14.56 -11.41 -25.29
CA ALA A 155 -13.27 -11.79 -24.74
C ALA A 155 -13.27 -11.65 -23.22
N LYS A 156 -12.73 -12.67 -22.54
CA LYS A 156 -12.50 -12.68 -21.09
C LYS A 156 -11.02 -12.60 -20.84
N ALA A 157 -10.59 -11.67 -20.00
CA ALA A 157 -9.19 -11.41 -19.75
C ALA A 157 -8.75 -12.00 -18.41
N TRP A 158 -7.46 -12.29 -18.31
CA TRP A 158 -6.79 -12.71 -17.07
C TRP A 158 -7.32 -14.03 -16.51
N THR A 159 -7.74 -14.95 -17.39
CA THR A 159 -8.30 -16.24 -16.99
C THR A 159 -7.18 -17.18 -16.55
N THR A 160 -7.12 -17.47 -15.25
CA THR A 160 -6.30 -18.56 -14.70
C THR A 160 -6.75 -19.90 -15.29
N HIS A 161 -5.79 -20.75 -15.69
CA HIS A 161 -5.99 -21.95 -16.50
C HIS A 161 -6.50 -21.69 -17.94
N GLY A 162 -6.32 -20.46 -18.45
CA GLY A 162 -6.64 -20.15 -19.85
C GLY A 162 -5.85 -21.05 -20.81
N GLY A 163 -6.55 -21.73 -21.72
CA GLY A 163 -5.97 -22.73 -22.63
C GLY A 163 -5.63 -24.11 -22.02
N GLU A 164 -5.67 -24.25 -20.68
CA GLU A 164 -5.27 -25.48 -19.97
C GLU A 164 -6.43 -26.19 -19.27
N ALA A 165 -7.53 -25.48 -19.03
CA ALA A 165 -8.73 -26.02 -18.39
C ALA A 165 -9.55 -26.87 -19.37
N ASP A 166 -10.30 -27.83 -18.83
CA ASP A 166 -11.22 -28.68 -19.61
C ASP A 166 -12.63 -28.08 -19.65
N PHE A 167 -12.95 -27.15 -18.75
CA PHE A 167 -14.17 -26.37 -18.78
C PHE A 167 -13.98 -24.95 -18.24
N TYR A 168 -14.84 -24.05 -18.69
CA TYR A 168 -14.86 -22.64 -18.31
C TYR A 168 -16.23 -22.27 -17.73
N LYS A 169 -16.25 -21.72 -16.52
CA LYS A 169 -17.43 -21.04 -15.99
C LYS A 169 -17.43 -19.60 -16.47
N VAL A 170 -18.34 -19.26 -17.38
CA VAL A 170 -18.34 -18.00 -18.14
C VAL A 170 -19.51 -17.12 -17.75
N MET A 171 -19.25 -15.85 -17.49
CA MET A 171 -20.29 -14.84 -17.30
C MET A 171 -20.45 -14.03 -18.59
N ALA A 172 -21.66 -13.98 -19.13
CA ALA A 172 -21.95 -13.25 -20.35
C ALA A 172 -23.32 -12.56 -20.25
N ARG A 173 -23.44 -11.41 -20.92
CA ARG A 173 -24.65 -10.59 -20.93
C ARG A 173 -25.71 -11.19 -21.85
N THR A 174 -26.88 -11.51 -21.32
CA THR A 174 -28.03 -12.06 -22.06
C THR A 174 -29.11 -11.04 -22.38
N GLY A 175 -29.08 -9.86 -21.76
CA GLY A 175 -30.05 -8.78 -22.00
C GLY A 175 -29.41 -7.39 -22.11
N GLU A 176 -30.23 -6.37 -22.33
CA GLU A 176 -29.79 -4.98 -22.52
C GLU A 176 -29.43 -4.27 -21.20
N GLY A 177 -29.95 -4.77 -20.08
CA GLY A 177 -29.71 -4.20 -18.76
C GLY A 177 -28.29 -4.45 -18.26
N ARG A 178 -27.74 -3.50 -17.50
CA ARG A 178 -26.39 -3.59 -16.90
C ARG A 178 -26.19 -4.87 -16.09
N ASN A 179 -27.24 -5.37 -15.44
CA ASN A 179 -27.18 -6.56 -14.59
C ASN A 179 -27.72 -7.83 -15.28
N ASP A 180 -28.10 -7.77 -16.56
CA ASP A 180 -28.66 -8.91 -17.31
C ASP A 180 -27.54 -9.85 -17.75
N ILE A 181 -26.79 -10.36 -16.77
CA ILE A 181 -25.64 -11.23 -16.92
C ILE A 181 -26.07 -12.62 -16.49
N SER A 182 -25.73 -13.63 -17.27
CA SER A 182 -25.99 -15.04 -17.00
C SER A 182 -24.69 -15.83 -16.84
N CYS A 183 -24.77 -17.01 -16.24
CA CYS A 183 -23.64 -17.89 -15.97
C CYS A 183 -23.75 -19.16 -16.83
N PHE A 184 -22.66 -19.56 -17.47
CA PHE A 184 -22.61 -20.70 -18.38
C PHE A 184 -21.46 -21.64 -18.02
N LEU A 185 -21.66 -22.94 -18.20
CA LEU A 185 -20.61 -23.95 -18.14
C LEU A 185 -20.20 -24.34 -19.57
N VAL A 186 -19.03 -23.93 -20.02
CA VAL A 186 -18.58 -24.10 -21.42
C VAL A 186 -17.44 -25.11 -21.49
N PRO A 187 -17.58 -26.24 -22.21
CA PRO A 187 -16.46 -27.16 -22.50
C PRO A 187 -15.32 -26.46 -23.23
N ALA A 188 -14.08 -26.84 -22.92
CA ALA A 188 -12.89 -26.26 -23.56
C ALA A 188 -12.79 -26.56 -25.07
N ASP A 189 -13.37 -27.66 -25.52
CA ASP A 189 -13.39 -28.11 -26.92
C ASP A 189 -14.58 -27.56 -27.72
N THR A 190 -15.39 -26.65 -27.13
CA THR A 190 -16.52 -26.05 -27.84
C THR A 190 -16.02 -25.23 -29.03
N PRO A 191 -16.52 -25.47 -30.26
CA PRO A 191 -16.12 -24.71 -31.44
C PRO A 191 -16.28 -23.20 -31.24
N GLY A 192 -15.27 -22.44 -31.66
CA GLY A 192 -15.22 -20.98 -31.52
C GLY A 192 -14.60 -20.48 -30.21
N LEU A 193 -14.38 -21.35 -29.21
CA LEU A 193 -13.67 -21.03 -27.99
C LEU A 193 -12.17 -21.25 -28.21
N SER A 194 -11.36 -20.25 -27.87
CA SER A 194 -9.90 -20.35 -27.95
C SER A 194 -9.22 -19.50 -26.88
N ALA A 195 -7.99 -19.85 -26.53
CA ALA A 195 -7.13 -19.02 -25.69
C ALA A 195 -6.18 -18.21 -26.58
N ASP A 196 -5.97 -16.95 -26.23
CA ASP A 196 -4.87 -16.13 -26.76
C ASP A 196 -3.53 -16.57 -26.11
N HIS A 197 -2.43 -15.96 -26.55
CA HIS A 197 -1.12 -16.20 -25.98
C HIS A 197 -1.10 -15.95 -24.46
N PRO A 198 -0.44 -16.83 -23.68
CA PRO A 198 -0.32 -16.62 -22.24
C PRO A 198 0.36 -15.30 -21.86
N GLU A 199 -0.13 -14.71 -20.78
CA GLU A 199 0.36 -13.45 -20.23
C GLU A 199 1.78 -13.59 -19.64
N LYS A 200 2.65 -12.61 -19.93
CA LYS A 200 3.98 -12.50 -19.32
C LYS A 200 3.88 -11.80 -17.96
N LYS A 201 4.03 -12.56 -16.88
CA LYS A 201 3.74 -12.12 -15.51
C LYS A 201 5.01 -11.94 -14.67
N MET A 202 4.90 -11.10 -13.62
CA MET A 202 5.97 -10.90 -12.63
C MET A 202 6.26 -12.17 -11.81
N GLY A 203 5.23 -12.90 -11.42
CA GLY A 203 5.27 -14.13 -10.64
C GLY A 203 4.04 -14.98 -10.91
N LEU A 204 3.94 -16.15 -10.25
CA LEU A 204 2.98 -17.21 -10.62
C LEU A 204 3.09 -17.59 -12.10
N THR A 205 4.33 -17.66 -12.57
CA THR A 205 4.71 -17.95 -13.96
C THR A 205 4.31 -19.35 -14.40
N GLY A 206 4.30 -20.33 -13.49
CA GLY A 206 3.77 -21.68 -13.74
C GLY A 206 2.24 -21.77 -13.76
N SER A 207 1.53 -20.68 -13.42
CA SER A 207 0.08 -20.56 -13.58
C SER A 207 -0.22 -19.91 -14.92
N THR A 208 -0.71 -20.69 -15.88
CA THR A 208 -1.12 -20.14 -17.17
C THR A 208 -2.28 -19.16 -16.97
N THR A 209 -2.11 -17.95 -17.50
CA THR A 209 -3.13 -16.90 -17.50
C THR A 209 -3.25 -16.42 -18.93
N ALA A 210 -4.44 -16.43 -19.50
CA ALA A 210 -4.64 -16.02 -20.89
C ALA A 210 -5.97 -15.29 -21.05
N THR A 211 -6.10 -14.58 -22.17
CA THR A 211 -7.40 -14.11 -22.65
C THR A 211 -8.14 -15.28 -23.30
N MET A 212 -9.40 -15.49 -22.95
CA MET A 212 -10.29 -16.45 -23.62
C MET A 212 -11.17 -15.71 -24.61
N LEU A 213 -11.13 -16.15 -25.86
CA LEU A 213 -11.84 -15.58 -27.00
C LEU A 213 -13.06 -16.44 -27.33
N PHE A 214 -14.20 -15.78 -27.50
CA PHE A 214 -15.48 -16.39 -27.85
C PHE A 214 -15.92 -15.82 -29.20
N ASN A 215 -15.86 -16.66 -30.23
CA ASN A 215 -16.30 -16.32 -31.58
C ASN A 215 -17.42 -17.28 -31.99
N ASP A 216 -18.67 -16.81 -31.89
CA ASP A 216 -19.87 -17.60 -32.16
C ASP A 216 -19.92 -18.96 -31.42
N VAL A 217 -19.49 -18.96 -30.15
CA VAL A 217 -19.46 -20.16 -29.31
C VAL A 217 -20.88 -20.58 -28.97
N ARG A 218 -21.32 -21.74 -29.47
CA ARG A 218 -22.67 -22.26 -29.26
C ARG A 218 -22.71 -23.14 -28.01
N VAL A 219 -23.59 -22.78 -27.07
CA VAL A 219 -23.71 -23.41 -25.75
C VAL A 219 -25.17 -23.80 -25.53
N PRO A 220 -25.50 -25.10 -25.36
CA PRO A 220 -26.86 -25.54 -25.07
C PRO A 220 -27.48 -24.83 -23.86
N VAL A 221 -28.79 -24.55 -23.90
CA VAL A 221 -29.52 -23.90 -22.80
C VAL A 221 -29.35 -24.65 -21.47
N GLU A 222 -29.26 -25.98 -21.51
CA GLU A 222 -29.00 -26.83 -20.34
C GLU A 222 -27.67 -26.54 -19.65
N ARG A 223 -26.72 -25.85 -20.29
CA ARG A 223 -25.45 -25.45 -19.69
C ARG A 223 -25.48 -24.08 -19.01
N ARG A 224 -26.64 -23.40 -19.00
CA ARG A 224 -26.86 -22.20 -18.20
C ARG A 224 -27.08 -22.56 -16.74
N LEU A 225 -26.31 -21.96 -15.85
CA LEU A 225 -26.41 -22.16 -14.41
C LEU A 225 -27.32 -21.08 -13.82
N GLY A 226 -28.42 -21.50 -13.19
CA GLY A 226 -29.47 -20.62 -12.69
C GLY A 226 -30.36 -20.03 -13.80
N ALA A 227 -31.12 -18.98 -13.45
CA ALA A 227 -31.97 -18.27 -14.40
C ALA A 227 -31.16 -17.25 -15.22
N GLU A 228 -31.74 -16.76 -16.31
CA GLU A 228 -31.21 -15.58 -16.98
C GLU A 228 -31.14 -14.39 -16.02
N GLY A 229 -30.02 -13.65 -16.05
CA GLY A 229 -29.79 -12.50 -15.17
C GLY A 229 -29.21 -12.84 -13.78
N ASP A 230 -29.11 -14.13 -13.41
CA ASP A 230 -28.52 -14.55 -12.13
C ASP A 230 -26.98 -14.52 -12.11
N GLY A 231 -26.33 -14.36 -13.26
CA GLY A 231 -24.90 -14.57 -13.43
C GLY A 231 -24.02 -13.71 -12.52
N LEU A 232 -24.36 -12.43 -12.33
CA LEU A 232 -23.59 -11.57 -11.42
C LEU A 232 -23.78 -11.98 -9.95
N ARG A 233 -24.98 -12.42 -9.57
CA ARG A 233 -25.27 -12.93 -8.23
C ARG A 233 -24.48 -14.21 -7.94
N ILE A 234 -24.47 -15.14 -8.89
CA ILE A 234 -23.70 -16.39 -8.82
C ILE A 234 -22.20 -16.11 -8.74
N ALA A 235 -21.69 -15.17 -9.55
CA ALA A 235 -20.31 -14.74 -9.55
C ALA A 235 -19.87 -14.21 -8.16
N LEU A 236 -20.63 -13.25 -7.63
CA LEU A 236 -20.31 -12.61 -6.36
C LEU A 236 -20.42 -13.56 -5.17
N ALA A 237 -21.40 -14.47 -5.17
CA ALA A 237 -21.55 -15.48 -4.12
C ALA A 237 -20.33 -16.42 -4.03
N GLY A 238 -19.72 -16.77 -5.16
CA GLY A 238 -18.50 -17.59 -5.18
C GLY A 238 -17.25 -16.85 -4.70
N LEU A 239 -17.16 -15.55 -5.00
CA LEU A 239 -15.96 -14.75 -4.70
C LEU A 239 -15.66 -14.60 -3.20
N ASP A 240 -16.66 -14.63 -2.33
CA ASP A 240 -16.40 -14.60 -0.88
C ASP A 240 -15.65 -15.86 -0.41
N SER A 241 -15.95 -17.01 -1.00
CA SER A 241 -15.22 -18.26 -0.76
C SER A 241 -13.84 -18.27 -1.45
N GLY A 242 -13.73 -17.71 -2.65
CA GLY A 242 -12.47 -17.57 -3.38
C GLY A 242 -11.46 -16.67 -2.68
N ARG A 243 -11.91 -15.54 -2.09
CA ARG A 243 -11.08 -14.65 -1.25
C ARG A 243 -10.37 -15.38 -0.11
N LEU A 244 -11.05 -16.33 0.52
CA LEU A 244 -10.47 -17.16 1.57
C LEU A 244 -9.41 -18.13 1.04
N GLY A 245 -9.62 -18.69 -0.15
CA GLY A 245 -8.60 -19.50 -0.83
C GLY A 245 -7.32 -18.72 -1.10
N ILE A 246 -7.46 -17.49 -1.62
CA ILE A 246 -6.32 -16.58 -1.80
C ILE A 246 -5.65 -16.21 -0.47
N ALA A 247 -6.43 -15.93 0.58
CA ALA A 247 -5.88 -15.63 1.91
C ALA A 247 -5.04 -16.80 2.45
N ALA A 248 -5.50 -18.04 2.24
CA ALA A 248 -4.79 -19.24 2.64
C ALA A 248 -3.48 -19.45 1.87
N VAL A 249 -3.50 -19.30 0.54
CA VAL A 249 -2.28 -19.43 -0.28
C VAL A 249 -1.28 -18.33 0.07
N ALA A 250 -1.73 -17.08 0.28
CA ALA A 250 -0.87 -15.98 0.72
C ALA A 250 -0.23 -16.25 2.09
N THR A 251 -1.00 -16.80 3.02
CA THR A 251 -0.50 -17.22 4.35
C THR A 251 0.56 -18.32 4.20
N GLY A 252 0.31 -19.30 3.33
CA GLY A 252 1.25 -20.36 3.01
C GLY A 252 2.55 -19.81 2.44
N LEU A 253 2.47 -19.01 1.38
CA LEU A 253 3.63 -18.37 0.74
C LEU A 253 4.46 -17.54 1.73
N ALA A 254 3.80 -16.79 2.62
CA ALA A 254 4.47 -16.04 3.67
C ALA A 254 5.20 -16.97 4.66
N GLN A 255 4.56 -18.08 5.07
CA GLN A 255 5.20 -19.11 5.91
C GLN A 255 6.42 -19.74 5.22
N GLY A 256 6.32 -20.07 3.93
CA GLY A 256 7.43 -20.62 3.14
C GLY A 256 8.62 -19.67 3.08
N ALA A 257 8.37 -18.37 2.86
CA ALA A 257 9.42 -17.35 2.85
C ALA A 257 10.06 -17.15 4.23
N LEU A 258 9.25 -17.12 5.30
CA LEU A 258 9.75 -17.06 6.67
C LEU A 258 10.61 -18.28 7.03
N ASP A 259 10.18 -19.48 6.64
CA ASP A 259 10.91 -20.71 6.89
C ASP A 259 12.30 -20.69 6.22
N GLN A 260 12.39 -20.20 4.98
CA GLN A 260 13.67 -20.01 4.29
C GLN A 260 14.53 -18.95 4.98
N ALA A 261 13.94 -17.81 5.38
CA ALA A 261 14.64 -16.74 6.07
C ALA A 261 15.23 -17.20 7.41
N VAL A 262 14.45 -17.92 8.22
CA VAL A 262 14.90 -18.47 9.51
C VAL A 262 16.02 -19.51 9.29
N ALA A 263 15.84 -20.43 8.35
CA ALA A 263 16.85 -21.46 8.06
C ALA A 263 18.18 -20.83 7.63
N TYR A 264 18.15 -19.83 6.74
CA TYR A 264 19.35 -19.10 6.33
C TYR A 264 19.95 -18.31 7.49
N ALA A 265 19.12 -17.64 8.30
CA ALA A 265 19.59 -16.82 9.41
C ALA A 265 20.29 -17.63 10.51
N GLN A 266 19.90 -18.90 10.69
CA GLN A 266 20.53 -19.82 11.62
C GLN A 266 21.88 -20.38 11.14
N GLN A 267 22.16 -20.31 9.84
CA GLN A 267 23.37 -20.87 9.22
C GLN A 267 24.38 -19.81 8.82
N ARG A 268 23.91 -18.66 8.34
CA ARG A 268 24.78 -17.59 7.84
C ARG A 268 25.44 -16.87 9.02
N GLU A 269 26.74 -16.61 8.91
CA GLU A 269 27.50 -15.83 9.88
C GLU A 269 28.01 -14.51 9.29
N THR A 270 27.98 -13.46 10.09
CA THR A 270 28.66 -12.18 9.83
C THR A 270 29.12 -11.58 11.16
N PHE A 271 30.26 -10.89 11.15
CA PHE A 271 30.84 -10.32 12.38
C PHE A 271 31.14 -11.37 13.47
N GLY A 272 31.35 -12.63 13.09
CA GLY A 272 31.73 -13.71 14.00
C GLY A 272 30.56 -14.39 14.73
N GLU A 273 29.31 -14.07 14.39
CA GLU A 273 28.11 -14.72 14.93
C GLU A 273 27.07 -15.01 13.85
N ARG A 274 26.13 -15.91 14.15
CA ARG A 274 25.03 -16.23 13.23
C ARG A 274 24.15 -15.01 13.08
N ILE A 275 23.61 -14.79 11.88
CA ILE A 275 22.90 -13.54 11.65
C ILE A 275 21.61 -13.43 12.47
N ILE A 276 21.01 -14.57 12.86
CA ILE A 276 19.86 -14.63 13.77
C ILE A 276 20.15 -14.07 15.17
N ASP A 277 21.42 -14.04 15.60
CA ASP A 277 21.83 -13.55 16.92
C ASP A 277 21.95 -11.99 16.94
N HIS A 278 21.91 -11.34 15.77
CA HIS A 278 21.82 -9.88 15.67
C HIS A 278 20.42 -9.39 16.01
N GLN A 279 20.28 -8.57 17.05
CA GLN A 279 18.97 -8.08 17.54
C GLN A 279 18.11 -7.44 16.44
N GLY A 280 18.71 -6.65 15.56
CA GLY A 280 17.98 -6.02 14.45
C GLY A 280 17.34 -7.03 13.49
N LEU A 281 18.03 -8.15 13.21
CA LEU A 281 17.48 -9.22 12.39
C LEU A 281 16.47 -10.07 13.17
N ALA A 282 16.71 -10.32 14.46
CA ALA A 282 15.80 -11.06 15.31
C ALA A 282 14.41 -10.38 15.40
N PHE A 283 14.36 -9.05 15.50
CA PHE A 283 13.10 -8.30 15.47
C PHE A 283 12.39 -8.41 14.12
N LEU A 284 13.13 -8.35 13.01
CA LEU A 284 12.55 -8.54 11.67
C LEU A 284 11.88 -9.91 11.53
N LEU A 285 12.55 -10.98 11.97
CA LEU A 285 11.99 -12.34 11.97
C LEU A 285 10.78 -12.47 12.91
N ALA A 286 10.80 -11.81 14.07
CA ALA A 286 9.67 -11.78 14.99
C ALA A 286 8.43 -11.10 14.37
N ASP A 287 8.61 -9.99 13.67
CA ASP A 287 7.54 -9.30 12.95
C ASP A 287 6.99 -10.14 11.79
N MET A 288 7.86 -10.87 11.10
CA MET A 288 7.43 -11.80 10.04
C MET A 288 6.57 -12.92 10.61
N GLU A 289 6.98 -13.57 11.71
CA GLU A 289 6.19 -14.61 12.38
C GLU A 289 4.84 -14.05 12.86
N ALA A 290 4.83 -12.89 13.51
CA ALA A 290 3.60 -12.24 13.94
C ALA A 290 2.63 -12.00 12.77
N ALA A 291 3.15 -11.51 11.64
CA ALA A 291 2.35 -11.26 10.45
C ALA A 291 1.73 -12.55 9.87
N VAL A 292 2.49 -13.65 9.81
CA VAL A 292 1.99 -14.95 9.36
C VAL A 292 0.91 -15.48 10.30
N GLN A 293 1.12 -15.40 11.62
CA GLN A 293 0.12 -15.85 12.60
C GLN A 293 -1.17 -15.02 12.55
N THR A 294 -1.07 -13.70 12.38
CA THR A 294 -2.25 -12.84 12.23
C THR A 294 -3.04 -13.16 10.96
N ALA A 295 -2.35 -13.42 9.85
CA ALA A 295 -2.98 -13.83 8.58
C ALA A 295 -3.74 -15.16 8.74
N ARG A 296 -3.10 -16.15 9.35
CA ARG A 296 -3.70 -17.47 9.62
C ARG A 296 -4.92 -17.37 10.53
N ALA A 297 -4.80 -16.64 11.64
CA ALA A 297 -5.89 -16.50 12.60
C ALA A 297 -7.14 -15.86 11.96
N THR A 298 -6.96 -14.80 11.18
CA THR A 298 -8.05 -14.10 10.49
C THR A 298 -8.70 -15.00 9.43
N THR A 299 -7.88 -15.72 8.66
CA THR A 299 -8.35 -16.65 7.62
C THR A 299 -9.19 -17.78 8.22
N LEU A 300 -8.71 -18.43 9.29
CA LEU A 300 -9.44 -19.51 9.95
C LEU A 300 -10.69 -19.04 10.67
N HIS A 301 -10.69 -17.82 11.22
CA HIS A 301 -11.90 -17.24 11.82
C HIS A 301 -13.03 -17.12 10.79
N ALA A 302 -12.75 -16.54 9.62
CA ALA A 302 -13.73 -16.41 8.55
C ALA A 302 -14.21 -17.77 8.01
N ALA A 303 -13.30 -18.75 7.90
CA ALA A 303 -13.65 -20.11 7.50
C ALA A 303 -14.63 -20.78 8.47
N ARG A 304 -14.40 -20.64 9.78
CA ARG A 304 -15.28 -21.19 10.82
C ARG A 304 -16.66 -20.56 10.83
N LEU A 305 -16.77 -19.26 10.52
CA LEU A 305 -18.07 -18.61 10.33
C LEU A 305 -18.82 -19.22 9.15
N LYS A 306 -18.14 -19.42 8.02
CA LYS A 306 -18.70 -20.11 6.86
C LYS A 306 -19.16 -21.52 7.20
N ASP A 307 -18.33 -22.31 7.88
CA ASP A 307 -18.66 -23.69 8.28
C ASP A 307 -19.85 -23.75 9.24
N ALA A 308 -20.03 -22.73 10.08
CA ALA A 308 -21.18 -22.58 10.96
C ALA A 308 -22.45 -22.03 10.25
N GLY A 309 -22.40 -21.77 8.94
CA GLY A 309 -23.51 -21.19 8.18
C GLY A 309 -23.80 -19.73 8.54
N LEU A 310 -22.84 -19.03 9.15
CA LEU A 310 -22.96 -17.63 9.51
C LEU A 310 -22.48 -16.72 8.37
N GLU A 311 -22.99 -15.49 8.34
CA GLU A 311 -22.49 -14.44 7.44
C GLU A 311 -20.99 -14.22 7.68
N PHE A 312 -20.20 -14.27 6.60
CA PHE A 312 -18.74 -14.21 6.66
C PHE A 312 -18.10 -13.32 5.59
N SER A 313 -18.90 -12.63 4.76
CA SER A 313 -18.41 -11.83 3.62
C SER A 313 -17.44 -10.72 4.05
N ARG A 314 -17.73 -10.06 5.18
CA ARG A 314 -16.85 -9.04 5.77
C ARG A 314 -15.54 -9.67 6.22
N GLU A 315 -15.60 -10.77 6.96
CA GLU A 315 -14.46 -11.47 7.53
C GLU A 315 -13.57 -12.08 6.44
N ALA A 316 -14.15 -12.59 5.34
CA ALA A 316 -13.40 -13.03 4.17
C ALA A 316 -12.63 -11.88 3.50
N SER A 317 -13.23 -10.70 3.43
CA SER A 317 -12.59 -9.50 2.88
C SER A 317 -11.46 -9.00 3.79
N ILE A 318 -11.64 -9.04 5.11
CA ILE A 318 -10.59 -8.75 6.10
C ILE A 318 -9.46 -9.77 5.99
N ALA A 319 -9.77 -11.07 5.94
CA ALA A 319 -8.78 -12.15 5.82
C ALA A 319 -7.92 -11.99 4.57
N LYS A 320 -8.53 -11.77 3.41
CA LYS A 320 -7.80 -11.57 2.15
C LYS A 320 -6.92 -10.32 2.21
N LEU A 321 -7.44 -9.21 2.72
CA LEU A 321 -6.67 -7.98 2.88
C LEU A 321 -5.44 -8.20 3.77
N VAL A 322 -5.64 -8.72 4.98
CA VAL A 322 -4.59 -8.93 5.99
C VAL A 322 -3.56 -9.94 5.48
N ALA A 323 -3.99 -11.09 4.97
CA ALA A 323 -3.08 -12.14 4.54
C ALA A 323 -2.20 -11.70 3.36
N THR A 324 -2.77 -10.97 2.40
CA THR A 324 -2.01 -10.55 1.20
C THR A 324 -1.10 -9.35 1.44
N ASP A 325 -1.50 -8.40 2.29
CA ASP A 325 -0.60 -7.31 2.73
C ASP A 325 0.55 -7.88 3.59
N ASN A 326 0.27 -8.82 4.48
CA ASN A 326 1.30 -9.50 5.29
C ASN A 326 2.23 -10.36 4.43
N ALA A 327 1.72 -11.10 3.44
CA ALA A 327 2.56 -11.89 2.54
C ALA A 327 3.56 -11.03 1.77
N MET A 328 3.13 -9.86 1.27
CA MET A 328 4.03 -8.92 0.59
C MET A 328 5.12 -8.38 1.54
N LYS A 329 4.74 -8.02 2.77
CA LYS A 329 5.71 -7.59 3.80
C LYS A 329 6.72 -8.70 4.10
N VAL A 330 6.24 -9.88 4.48
CA VAL A 330 7.07 -11.02 4.90
C VAL A 330 8.04 -11.45 3.80
N THR A 331 7.59 -11.51 2.55
CA THR A 331 8.47 -11.91 1.44
C THR A 331 9.50 -10.86 1.08
N THR A 332 9.17 -9.57 1.22
CA THR A 332 10.15 -8.48 1.05
C THR A 332 11.21 -8.55 2.15
N ASP A 333 10.78 -8.74 3.40
CA ASP A 333 11.67 -8.89 4.56
C ASP A 333 12.54 -10.16 4.42
N ALA A 334 12.00 -11.26 3.87
CA ALA A 334 12.76 -12.48 3.61
C ALA A 334 13.90 -12.25 2.60
N VAL A 335 13.67 -11.48 1.53
CA VAL A 335 14.75 -11.06 0.61
C VAL A 335 15.82 -10.27 1.36
N GLN A 336 15.40 -9.35 2.25
CA GLN A 336 16.31 -8.55 3.05
C GLN A 336 17.17 -9.40 4.01
N VAL A 337 16.61 -10.45 4.62
CA VAL A 337 17.33 -11.40 5.49
C VAL A 337 18.48 -12.10 4.73
N PHE A 338 18.27 -12.43 3.45
CA PHE A 338 19.31 -13.03 2.61
C PHE A 338 20.34 -12.01 2.08
N GLY A 339 20.05 -10.71 2.16
CA GLY A 339 20.90 -9.66 1.60
C GLY A 339 21.07 -9.82 0.09
N GLY A 340 22.30 -9.66 -0.40
CA GLY A 340 22.59 -9.78 -1.85
C GLY A 340 22.17 -11.12 -2.47
N PHE A 341 22.26 -12.23 -1.71
CA PHE A 341 21.80 -13.54 -2.16
C PHE A 341 20.29 -13.60 -2.38
N GLY A 342 19.53 -12.85 -1.58
CA GLY A 342 18.07 -12.79 -1.67
C GLY A 342 17.56 -12.19 -2.97
N TYR A 343 18.42 -11.46 -3.69
CA TYR A 343 18.12 -10.86 -4.99
C TYR A 343 18.48 -11.78 -6.18
N THR A 344 19.17 -12.89 -5.92
CA THR A 344 19.57 -13.86 -6.94
C THR A 344 18.54 -14.98 -7.06
N ARG A 345 18.37 -15.54 -8.26
CA ARG A 345 17.46 -16.67 -8.51
C ARG A 345 18.01 -18.01 -8.02
N ASP A 346 19.22 -18.03 -7.47
CA ASP A 346 19.80 -19.20 -6.80
C ASP A 346 19.06 -19.51 -5.48
N PHE A 347 18.37 -18.52 -4.90
CA PHE A 347 17.58 -18.65 -3.68
C PHE A 347 16.09 -18.39 -3.95
N PRO A 348 15.17 -19.11 -3.29
CA PRO A 348 13.75 -19.07 -3.63
C PRO A 348 13.02 -17.81 -3.14
N VAL A 349 13.64 -16.97 -2.29
CA VAL A 349 12.96 -15.84 -1.63
C VAL A 349 12.53 -14.74 -2.59
N GLU A 350 13.28 -14.50 -3.67
CA GLU A 350 12.89 -13.55 -4.71
C GLU A 350 11.61 -13.98 -5.43
N ARG A 351 11.45 -15.30 -5.65
CA ARG A 351 10.26 -15.87 -6.28
C ARG A 351 9.03 -15.64 -5.41
N TYR A 352 9.11 -15.95 -4.11
CA TYR A 352 8.00 -15.70 -3.19
C TYR A 352 7.58 -14.22 -3.19
N MET A 353 8.54 -13.29 -3.23
CA MET A 353 8.26 -11.86 -3.30
C MET A 353 7.51 -11.47 -4.59
N ARG A 354 7.93 -12.01 -5.74
CA ARG A 354 7.24 -11.79 -7.02
C ARG A 354 5.82 -12.36 -7.02
N GLU A 355 5.64 -13.55 -6.47
CA GLU A 355 4.36 -14.24 -6.37
C GLU A 355 3.39 -13.56 -5.40
N ALA A 356 3.87 -13.00 -4.28
CA ALA A 356 3.03 -12.31 -3.30
C ALA A 356 2.23 -11.13 -3.90
N LYS A 357 2.84 -10.41 -4.85
CA LYS A 357 2.33 -9.12 -5.31
C LYS A 357 0.96 -9.21 -5.97
N VAL A 358 0.74 -10.22 -6.81
CA VAL A 358 -0.53 -10.39 -7.54
C VAL A 358 -1.67 -10.78 -6.61
N MET A 359 -1.38 -11.37 -5.46
CA MET A 359 -2.41 -11.73 -4.48
C MET A 359 -3.12 -10.50 -3.90
N GLN A 360 -2.46 -9.33 -3.86
CA GLN A 360 -3.10 -8.07 -3.50
C GLN A 360 -4.06 -7.52 -4.58
N ILE A 361 -4.05 -8.10 -5.78
CA ILE A 361 -4.72 -7.57 -6.99
C ILE A 361 -5.91 -8.43 -7.41
N PHE A 362 -5.71 -9.74 -7.64
CA PHE A 362 -6.78 -10.60 -8.14
C PHE A 362 -7.83 -10.95 -7.07
N GLU A 363 -8.95 -11.57 -7.49
CA GLU A 363 -10.09 -11.91 -6.62
C GLU A 363 -10.62 -10.71 -5.81
N GLY A 364 -10.57 -9.53 -6.45
CA GLY A 364 -10.83 -8.24 -5.84
C GLY A 364 -9.57 -7.65 -5.22
N THR A 365 -9.15 -6.49 -5.74
CA THR A 365 -7.99 -5.77 -5.23
C THR A 365 -8.15 -5.45 -3.75
N ASN A 366 -7.05 -5.19 -3.05
CA ASN A 366 -7.12 -4.78 -1.65
C ASN A 366 -7.87 -3.45 -1.46
N GLN A 367 -8.10 -2.65 -2.51
CA GLN A 367 -9.01 -1.50 -2.49
C GLN A 367 -10.48 -1.94 -2.50
N ILE A 368 -10.83 -2.95 -3.29
CA ILE A 368 -12.17 -3.57 -3.26
C ILE A 368 -12.43 -4.21 -1.90
N GLN A 369 -11.46 -4.88 -1.29
CA GLN A 369 -11.62 -5.42 0.06
C GLN A 369 -11.91 -4.31 1.08
N ARG A 370 -11.16 -3.21 1.03
CA ARG A 370 -11.41 -2.01 1.87
C ARG A 370 -12.81 -1.43 1.63
N MET A 371 -13.28 -1.40 0.39
CA MET A 371 -14.64 -0.95 0.05
C MET A 371 -15.72 -1.85 0.67
N VAL A 372 -15.58 -3.18 0.56
CA VAL A 372 -16.52 -4.14 1.16
C VAL A 372 -16.55 -3.98 2.68
N ILE A 373 -15.38 -3.88 3.31
CA ILE A 373 -15.24 -3.65 4.76
C ILE A 373 -15.92 -2.33 5.15
N SER A 374 -15.58 -1.22 4.47
CA SER A 374 -16.15 0.09 4.75
C SER A 374 -17.68 0.10 4.65
N ARG A 375 -18.25 -0.50 3.59
CA ARG A 375 -19.70 -0.62 3.41
C ARG A 375 -20.37 -1.46 4.49
N SER A 376 -19.68 -2.46 5.01
CA SER A 376 -20.22 -3.28 6.11
C SER A 376 -20.31 -2.52 7.43
N LEU A 377 -19.45 -1.50 7.63
CA LEU A 377 -19.45 -0.66 8.84
C LEU A 377 -20.53 0.43 8.81
N ASP A 378 -20.92 0.89 7.62
CA ASP A 378 -21.95 1.92 7.41
C ASP A 378 -23.39 1.39 7.65
N ARG A 379 -23.56 0.06 7.76
CA ARG A 379 -24.86 -0.54 8.06
C ARG A 379 -25.17 -0.42 9.56
N ALA A 380 -26.24 0.31 9.89
CA ALA A 380 -26.67 0.49 11.29
C ALA A 380 -26.89 -0.87 11.99
N PRO A 381 -26.45 -1.02 13.25
CA PRO A 381 -26.68 -2.24 14.02
C PRO A 381 -28.18 -2.33 14.38
N GLY A 382 -28.92 -3.26 13.74
CA GLY A 382 -30.32 -3.57 14.08
C GLY A 382 -31.35 -3.54 12.94
N GLY A 383 -30.95 -3.42 11.66
CA GLY A 383 -31.87 -3.58 10.53
C GLY A 383 -32.24 -5.05 10.30
N ASP A 384 -33.54 -5.35 10.33
CA ASP A 384 -34.20 -6.65 10.16
C ASP A 384 -33.47 -7.60 9.18
N HIS A 385 -32.93 -8.71 9.72
CA HIS A 385 -32.22 -9.73 8.96
C HIS A 385 -33.22 -10.56 8.14
N ARG A 386 -33.48 -10.15 6.89
CA ARG A 386 -33.99 -11.06 5.86
C ARG A 386 -32.81 -11.78 5.19
N PRO A 387 -32.86 -13.12 5.01
CA PRO A 387 -31.89 -13.83 4.20
C PRO A 387 -32.18 -13.48 2.73
N GLY A 388 -31.50 -12.46 2.22
CA GLY A 388 -31.68 -11.98 0.87
C GLY A 388 -30.39 -11.29 0.43
N GLY A 389 -29.75 -11.88 -0.59
CA GLY A 389 -28.47 -11.43 -1.11
C GLY A 389 -28.41 -9.92 -1.33
N LEU A 390 -27.21 -9.39 -1.11
CA LEU A 390 -26.84 -8.02 -1.45
C LEU A 390 -27.37 -7.65 -2.84
N SER A 391 -28.34 -6.73 -2.89
CA SER A 391 -28.87 -6.20 -4.14
C SER A 391 -27.74 -5.66 -5.04
N PRO A 392 -27.73 -5.97 -6.36
CA PRO A 392 -26.73 -5.50 -7.32
C PRO A 392 -26.62 -3.96 -7.44
N THR A 393 -27.61 -3.22 -6.92
CA THR A 393 -27.68 -1.75 -7.05
C THR A 393 -26.68 -0.98 -6.18
N SER A 394 -25.98 -1.64 -5.24
CA SER A 394 -25.07 -0.96 -4.31
C SER A 394 -23.63 -0.75 -4.83
N TYR A 395 -23.33 -1.12 -6.08
CA TYR A 395 -22.00 -0.98 -6.68
C TYR A 395 -21.79 0.28 -7.55
N ALA A 396 -22.80 1.12 -7.74
CA ALA A 396 -22.65 2.36 -8.49
C ALA A 396 -21.87 3.43 -7.69
N LEU A 397 -20.73 3.88 -8.20
CA LEU A 397 -20.14 5.16 -7.81
C LEU A 397 -21.16 6.28 -8.10
N PRO A 398 -21.28 7.32 -7.26
CA PRO A 398 -22.18 8.44 -7.56
C PRO A 398 -21.73 9.13 -8.85
N VAL A 399 -22.61 9.11 -9.84
CA VAL A 399 -22.45 9.86 -11.09
C VAL A 399 -22.57 11.35 -10.75
N ARG A 400 -21.49 12.12 -10.95
CA ARG A 400 -21.54 13.58 -10.88
C ARG A 400 -22.50 14.11 -11.97
N PRO A 401 -23.35 15.10 -11.66
CA PRO A 401 -24.23 15.70 -12.66
C PRO A 401 -23.39 16.43 -13.74
N PRO A 402 -23.89 16.52 -14.98
CA PRO A 402 -23.17 17.16 -16.07
C PRO A 402 -22.97 18.65 -15.78
N ARG A 403 -21.73 19.12 -15.91
CA ARG A 403 -21.41 20.55 -15.92
C ARG A 403 -21.92 21.18 -17.22
N THR A 404 -22.57 22.33 -17.10
CA THR A 404 -23.01 23.18 -18.20
C THR A 404 -21.82 23.63 -19.07
N PRO A 405 -22.01 23.78 -20.40
CA PRO A 405 -20.91 24.08 -21.32
C PRO A 405 -20.57 25.57 -21.28
N SER A 406 -19.31 25.92 -20.95
CA SER A 406 -18.74 27.23 -21.25
C SER A 406 -17.95 27.17 -22.57
N ALA A 407 -17.79 28.34 -23.17
CA ALA A 407 -17.64 28.57 -24.60
C ALA A 407 -16.36 28.01 -25.26
N ARG A 408 -16.53 27.65 -26.53
CA ARG A 408 -15.52 27.20 -27.51
C ARG A 408 -14.34 28.19 -27.63
N LEU A 409 -13.11 27.68 -27.56
CA LEU A 409 -11.95 28.25 -28.25
C LEU A 409 -11.55 27.28 -29.37
N GLN A 410 -11.36 27.83 -30.57
CA GLN A 410 -11.20 27.13 -31.84
C GLN A 410 -9.77 26.58 -31.97
N HIS A 411 -9.62 25.29 -32.28
CA HIS A 411 -8.35 24.69 -32.71
C HIS A 411 -8.09 24.98 -34.19
N ALA A 412 -6.87 25.45 -34.49
CA ALA A 412 -6.32 25.53 -35.85
C ALA A 412 -5.85 24.14 -36.35
N PRO A 413 -5.77 23.90 -37.68
CA PRO A 413 -5.54 22.56 -38.24
C PRO A 413 -4.04 22.16 -38.23
N PRO A 414 -3.72 20.86 -38.32
CA PRO A 414 -2.35 20.37 -38.32
C PRO A 414 -1.67 20.58 -39.67
N GLN A 415 -0.38 20.91 -39.66
CA GLN A 415 0.48 20.93 -40.84
C GLN A 415 1.21 19.59 -41.04
N PRO A 416 1.58 19.23 -42.29
CA PRO A 416 2.01 17.88 -42.64
C PRO A 416 3.52 17.64 -42.51
N ASP A 417 3.87 16.37 -42.30
CA ASP A 417 5.22 15.78 -42.24
C ASP A 417 6.10 16.13 -43.44
N THR A 418 7.32 16.59 -43.17
CA THR A 418 8.44 16.51 -44.12
C THR A 418 9.76 16.17 -43.43
N ALA A 419 10.27 14.98 -43.77
CA ALA A 419 11.65 14.51 -43.92
C ALA A 419 12.79 15.07 -43.02
N GLN A 420 13.47 14.14 -42.34
CA GLN A 420 14.80 14.30 -41.74
C GLN A 420 15.90 14.64 -42.77
N PRO A 421 16.96 15.34 -42.33
CA PRO A 421 18.29 14.81 -42.56
C PRO A 421 19.22 14.84 -41.31
N ASP A 422 19.91 13.71 -41.14
CA ASP A 422 21.23 13.41 -40.60
C ASP A 422 22.01 14.37 -39.65
N THR A 423 22.47 13.72 -38.55
CA THR A 423 23.77 13.86 -37.84
C THR A 423 24.04 15.04 -36.90
N ALA A 424 23.92 14.78 -35.59
CA ALA A 424 24.90 15.10 -34.55
C ALA A 424 24.44 14.44 -33.22
N GLY A 425 25.36 13.87 -32.43
CA GLY A 425 25.04 13.21 -31.16
C GLY A 425 24.30 14.15 -30.17
N PRO A 426 23.53 13.59 -29.21
CA PRO A 426 22.69 14.41 -28.35
C PRO A 426 23.54 15.37 -27.50
N PRO A 427 23.14 16.66 -27.39
CA PRO A 427 23.85 17.62 -26.56
C PRO A 427 23.67 17.26 -25.08
N ARG A 428 24.72 17.47 -24.29
CA ARG A 428 24.64 17.42 -22.82
C ARG A 428 23.66 18.49 -22.36
N HIS A 429 22.52 18.09 -21.80
CA HIS A 429 21.61 19.01 -21.11
C HIS A 429 22.31 19.61 -19.88
N THR A 430 22.44 20.93 -19.87
CA THR A 430 22.83 21.73 -18.71
C THR A 430 21.67 21.78 -17.70
N ARG A 431 22.00 21.68 -16.41
CA ARG A 431 21.07 21.64 -15.25
C ARG A 431 20.44 23.01 -14.93
N GLU A 432 19.71 23.63 -15.86
CA GLU A 432 19.18 25.00 -15.65
C GLU A 432 17.65 25.11 -15.46
N GLY A 433 16.90 24.02 -15.31
CA GLY A 433 15.44 24.13 -15.17
C GLY A 433 14.78 22.99 -14.40
N ILE A 434 15.15 22.77 -13.13
CA ILE A 434 14.45 21.81 -12.25
C ILE A 434 14.24 22.36 -10.81
N THR A 435 14.85 23.48 -10.45
CA THR A 435 14.92 23.93 -9.03
C THR A 435 14.10 25.17 -8.77
N MET A 436 13.42 25.24 -7.62
CA MET A 436 12.83 26.50 -7.11
C MET A 436 13.94 27.54 -6.90
N GLN A 437 13.86 28.65 -7.62
CA GLN A 437 14.84 29.73 -7.52
C GLN A 437 14.70 30.48 -6.18
N VAL A 438 15.82 30.63 -5.48
CA VAL A 438 15.89 31.37 -4.20
C VAL A 438 16.16 32.86 -4.44
N ASN A 439 16.93 33.19 -5.47
CA ASN A 439 17.22 34.56 -5.86
C ASN A 439 15.94 35.29 -6.30
N ASP A 440 15.87 36.59 -6.01
CA ASP A 440 14.75 37.45 -6.43
C ASP A 440 13.38 36.99 -5.88
N THR A 441 13.39 36.32 -4.72
CA THR A 441 12.19 35.93 -3.97
C THR A 441 12.24 36.50 -2.56
N ALA A 442 11.08 36.68 -1.93
CA ALA A 442 11.00 36.93 -0.50
C ALA A 442 10.96 35.61 0.29
N ALA A 443 11.61 35.61 1.45
CA ALA A 443 11.61 34.50 2.39
C ALA A 443 11.32 34.97 3.82
N ILE A 444 10.48 34.23 4.55
CA ILE A 444 10.25 34.46 5.98
C ILE A 444 11.04 33.44 6.78
N VAL A 445 11.77 33.90 7.80
CA VAL A 445 12.44 33.02 8.77
C VAL A 445 12.04 33.43 10.18
N THR A 446 11.31 32.57 10.89
CA THR A 446 10.92 32.85 12.28
C THR A 446 12.01 32.41 13.25
N GLY A 447 12.19 33.12 14.36
CA GLY A 447 13.37 32.94 15.21
C GLY A 447 14.66 33.39 14.52
N GLY A 448 14.54 34.30 13.55
CA GLY A 448 15.61 34.69 12.63
C GLY A 448 16.74 35.51 13.26
N ALA A 449 16.63 35.93 14.52
CA ALA A 449 17.65 36.71 15.20
C ALA A 449 18.75 35.87 15.86
N SER A 450 18.55 34.55 16.05
CA SER A 450 19.54 33.69 16.70
C SER A 450 19.54 32.23 16.23
N GLY A 451 20.60 31.48 16.58
CA GLY A 451 20.67 30.03 16.41
C GLY A 451 20.40 29.55 14.98
N LEU A 452 19.48 28.58 14.85
CA LEU A 452 19.10 27.97 13.57
C LEU A 452 18.48 28.99 12.60
N GLY A 453 17.62 29.88 13.12
CA GLY A 453 16.92 30.86 12.31
C GLY A 453 17.89 31.90 11.74
N ALA A 454 18.82 32.42 12.55
CA ALA A 454 19.83 33.36 12.07
C ALA A 454 20.73 32.75 10.98
N ALA A 455 21.20 31.51 11.17
CA ALA A 455 22.00 30.82 10.17
C ALA A 455 21.23 30.58 8.86
N THR A 456 19.94 30.24 8.96
CA THR A 456 19.08 30.03 7.79
C THR A 456 18.79 31.35 7.07
N ALA A 457 18.52 32.42 7.81
CA ALA A 457 18.27 33.75 7.26
C ALA A 457 19.50 34.29 6.51
N ALA A 458 20.70 34.13 7.09
CA ALA A 458 21.96 34.48 6.44
C ALA A 458 22.18 33.67 5.16
N ALA A 459 22.00 32.36 5.20
CA ALA A 459 22.21 31.48 4.05
C ALA A 459 21.22 31.76 2.88
N LEU A 460 19.99 32.17 3.19
CA LEU A 460 19.01 32.62 2.19
C LEU A 460 19.40 33.97 1.58
N ALA A 461 19.82 34.94 2.41
CA ALA A 461 20.27 36.25 1.95
C ALA A 461 21.52 36.14 1.05
N GLU A 462 22.47 35.28 1.41
CA GLU A 462 23.66 34.97 0.59
C GLU A 462 23.30 34.39 -0.79
N ARG A 463 22.13 33.74 -0.92
CA ARG A 463 21.59 33.25 -2.20
C ARG A 463 20.70 34.27 -2.92
N GLY A 464 20.64 35.51 -2.46
CA GLY A 464 19.92 36.59 -3.11
C GLY A 464 18.42 36.65 -2.81
N ALA A 465 17.94 35.99 -1.74
CA ALA A 465 16.58 36.18 -1.27
C ALA A 465 16.46 37.47 -0.43
N THR A 466 15.32 38.16 -0.52
CA THR A 466 14.96 39.23 0.40
C THR A 466 14.37 38.59 1.66
N VAL A 467 15.13 38.57 2.75
CA VAL A 467 14.77 37.81 3.96
C VAL A 467 14.09 38.70 5.00
N PHE A 468 12.95 38.24 5.51
CA PHE A 468 12.23 38.85 6.62
C PHE A 468 12.38 37.95 7.85
N ALA A 469 13.25 38.36 8.78
CA ALA A 469 13.55 37.63 10.00
C ALA A 469 12.58 38.03 11.12
N PHE A 470 11.59 37.17 11.40
CA PHE A 470 10.59 37.40 12.45
C PHE A 470 11.15 36.96 13.79
N ASP A 471 11.20 37.87 14.77
CA ASP A 471 11.61 37.54 16.13
C ASP A 471 11.04 38.55 17.14
N LEU A 472 11.13 38.23 18.43
CA LEU A 472 10.72 39.16 19.48
C LEU A 472 11.64 40.40 19.49
N PRO A 473 11.12 41.60 19.85
CA PRO A 473 11.91 42.83 19.89
C PRO A 473 13.25 42.68 20.63
N ALA A 474 13.24 42.04 21.81
CA ALA A 474 14.44 41.81 22.61
C ALA A 474 15.48 40.90 21.95
N SER A 475 15.05 39.97 21.09
CA SER A 475 15.97 39.13 20.31
C SER A 475 16.64 39.94 19.20
N ILE A 476 15.88 40.83 18.56
CA ILE A 476 16.34 41.66 17.44
C ILE A 476 17.39 42.69 17.88
N GLU A 477 17.25 43.25 19.08
CA GLU A 477 18.21 44.22 19.63
C GLU A 477 19.67 43.70 19.65
N ASN A 478 19.83 42.37 19.77
CA ASN A 478 21.13 41.71 19.82
C ASN A 478 21.52 41.03 18.50
N ALA A 479 20.69 41.15 17.45
CA ALA A 479 20.93 40.51 16.17
C ALA A 479 22.02 41.27 15.38
N PRO A 480 22.93 40.56 14.69
CA PRO A 480 23.90 41.19 13.81
C PRO A 480 23.18 41.87 12.62
N ALA A 481 23.67 43.03 12.20
CA ALA A 481 23.20 43.64 10.95
C ALA A 481 23.78 42.86 9.76
N VAL A 482 22.92 42.21 8.97
CA VAL A 482 23.30 41.41 7.80
C VAL A 482 22.58 41.96 6.57
N GLU A 483 23.32 42.19 5.50
CA GLU A 483 22.77 42.66 4.23
C GLU A 483 21.75 41.65 3.67
N GLY A 484 20.63 42.14 3.12
CA GLY A 484 19.54 41.30 2.62
C GLY A 484 18.57 40.78 3.68
N ILE A 485 18.80 41.05 4.97
CA ILE A 485 17.90 40.65 6.07
C ILE A 485 17.21 41.88 6.68
N SER A 486 15.88 41.87 6.68
CA SER A 486 15.03 42.79 7.42
C SER A 486 14.51 42.11 8.69
N TYR A 487 14.95 42.59 9.86
CA TYR A 487 14.43 42.11 11.14
C TYR A 487 13.07 42.74 11.44
N VAL A 488 12.05 41.91 11.66
CA VAL A 488 10.66 42.35 11.89
C VAL A 488 10.23 41.91 13.30
N PRO A 489 9.86 42.85 14.19
CA PRO A 489 9.41 42.52 15.54
C PRO A 489 8.04 41.82 15.48
N VAL A 490 7.99 40.54 15.83
CA VAL A 490 6.80 39.70 15.76
C VAL A 490 6.79 38.69 16.91
N ASP A 491 5.70 38.64 17.66
CA ASP A 491 5.32 37.45 18.43
C ASP A 491 4.55 36.49 17.53
N VAL A 492 5.12 35.32 17.25
CA VAL A 492 4.49 34.31 16.36
C VAL A 492 3.15 33.79 16.88
N THR A 493 2.85 33.99 18.16
CA THR A 493 1.56 33.62 18.77
C THR A 493 0.47 34.68 18.56
N ASP A 494 0.83 35.89 18.12
CA ASP A 494 -0.09 36.99 17.85
C ASP A 494 -0.45 37.02 16.35
N ALA A 495 -1.70 36.71 16.04
CA ALA A 495 -2.18 36.63 14.65
C ALA A 495 -2.13 37.97 13.91
N GLU A 496 -2.36 39.10 14.58
CA GLU A 496 -2.34 40.42 13.94
C GLU A 496 -0.91 40.84 13.60
N GLN A 497 0.03 40.61 14.52
CA GLN A 497 1.44 40.87 14.27
C GLN A 497 1.99 40.01 13.14
N VAL A 498 1.68 38.70 13.15
CA VAL A 498 2.11 37.80 12.07
C VAL A 498 1.49 38.21 10.74
N GLN A 499 0.21 38.56 10.70
CA GLN A 499 -0.46 39.02 9.48
C GLN A 499 0.24 40.26 8.90
N GLY A 500 0.46 41.30 9.71
CA GLY A 500 1.11 42.53 9.25
C GLY A 500 2.54 42.31 8.76
N ALA A 501 3.28 41.41 9.41
CA ALA A 501 4.63 41.05 8.99
C ALA A 501 4.66 40.22 7.70
N VAL A 502 3.72 39.28 7.54
CA VAL A 502 3.54 38.51 6.29
C VAL A 502 3.14 39.42 5.14
N ASP A 503 2.23 40.37 5.35
CA ASP A 503 1.84 41.36 4.35
C ASP A 503 3.02 42.25 3.94
N THR A 504 3.87 42.62 4.91
CA THR A 504 5.12 43.35 4.64
C THR A 504 6.06 42.54 3.75
N ALA A 505 6.25 41.25 4.07
CA ALA A 505 7.12 40.37 3.28
C ALA A 505 6.58 40.15 1.85
N ALA A 506 5.27 39.95 1.70
CA ALA A 506 4.64 39.79 0.39
C ALA A 506 4.60 41.09 -0.43
N GLY A 507 4.63 42.26 0.23
CA GLY A 507 4.65 43.58 -0.38
C GLY A 507 6.04 44.09 -0.78
N ALA A 508 7.09 43.29 -0.63
CA ALA A 508 8.49 43.69 -0.82
C ALA A 508 8.92 43.94 -2.28
N GLY A 509 8.02 43.77 -3.25
CA GLY A 509 8.31 43.90 -4.69
C GLY A 509 8.87 42.63 -5.35
N VAL A 510 9.05 41.56 -4.58
CA VAL A 510 9.42 40.20 -5.05
C VAL A 510 8.44 39.17 -4.46
N PRO A 511 8.15 38.04 -5.13
CA PRO A 511 7.16 37.08 -4.65
C PRO A 511 7.63 36.37 -3.37
N LEU A 512 6.76 36.28 -2.37
CA LEU A 512 6.97 35.43 -1.20
C LEU A 512 6.83 33.95 -1.59
N ARG A 513 7.92 33.19 -1.49
CA ARG A 513 7.98 31.78 -1.91
C ARG A 513 8.37 30.83 -0.78
N THR A 514 9.10 31.32 0.20
CA THR A 514 9.78 30.48 1.20
C THR A 514 9.40 30.89 2.61
N VAL A 515 9.11 29.91 3.46
CA VAL A 515 8.95 30.10 4.90
C VAL A 515 9.77 29.04 5.63
N VAL A 516 10.61 29.45 6.58
CA VAL A 516 11.31 28.54 7.49
C VAL A 516 10.97 28.89 8.94
N ASN A 517 10.17 28.05 9.58
CA ASN A 517 9.73 28.27 10.96
C ASN A 517 10.75 27.74 11.97
N CYS A 518 11.60 28.59 12.54
CA CYS A 518 12.57 28.21 13.58
C CYS A 518 12.25 28.76 14.98
N ALA A 519 11.25 29.63 15.13
CA ALA A 519 10.83 30.15 16.43
C ALA A 519 10.43 29.01 17.38
N GLY A 520 10.92 29.06 18.61
CA GLY A 520 10.52 28.09 19.62
C GLY A 520 11.19 28.27 20.97
N ILE A 521 10.56 27.70 22.00
CA ILE A 521 11.06 27.65 23.37
C ILE A 521 11.04 26.20 23.88
N GLY A 522 11.92 25.87 24.82
CA GLY A 522 12.00 24.53 25.40
C GLY A 522 12.54 24.47 26.82
N PRO A 523 11.98 25.22 27.79
CA PRO A 523 12.39 25.10 29.18
C PRO A 523 12.07 23.70 29.72
N SER A 524 12.97 23.14 30.53
CA SER A 524 12.81 21.81 31.13
C SER A 524 11.93 21.86 32.38
N ALA A 525 10.90 21.01 32.43
CA ALA A 525 10.00 20.86 33.56
C ALA A 525 9.47 19.41 33.65
N ARG A 526 9.59 18.80 34.84
CA ARG A 526 9.09 17.43 35.09
C ARG A 526 7.58 17.44 35.30
N ILE A 527 6.91 16.33 34.93
CA ILE A 527 5.48 16.12 35.21
C ILE A 527 5.20 16.21 36.72
N LEU A 528 6.11 15.68 37.52
CA LEU A 528 6.12 15.80 38.98
C LEU A 528 7.56 16.06 39.46
N SER A 529 7.72 17.02 40.36
CA SER A 529 9.00 17.36 40.98
C SER A 529 8.87 17.59 42.48
N ARG A 530 9.99 17.80 43.19
CA ARG A 530 9.97 18.22 44.61
C ARG A 530 9.26 19.56 44.84
N LYS A 531 9.10 20.38 43.81
CA LYS A 531 8.38 21.66 43.86
C LYS A 531 6.87 21.53 43.57
N GLY A 532 6.38 20.31 43.29
CA GLY A 532 4.98 20.03 42.97
C GLY A 532 4.76 19.53 41.54
N PRO A 533 3.49 19.44 41.10
CA PRO A 533 3.11 19.03 39.75
C PRO A 533 3.55 20.05 38.70
N HIS A 534 3.55 19.64 37.44
CA HIS A 534 3.87 20.51 36.31
C HIS A 534 2.93 21.71 36.23
N ASP A 535 3.49 22.88 35.92
CA ASP A 535 2.73 24.09 35.64
C ASP A 535 2.05 23.98 34.27
N LEU A 536 0.72 23.95 34.25
CA LEU A 536 -0.07 23.86 33.02
C LEU A 536 0.07 25.11 32.16
N ALA A 537 0.28 26.30 32.75
CA ALA A 537 0.49 27.53 32.00
C ALA A 537 1.80 27.47 31.21
N LEU A 538 2.86 26.92 31.81
CA LEU A 538 4.12 26.67 31.12
C LEU A 538 3.96 25.67 29.96
N PHE A 539 3.23 24.56 30.19
CA PHE A 539 2.95 23.58 29.14
C PHE A 539 2.22 24.24 27.96
N ALA A 540 1.14 24.97 28.25
CA ALA A 540 0.34 25.68 27.25
C ALA A 540 1.18 26.70 26.48
N LYS A 541 2.02 27.50 27.16
CA LYS A 541 2.90 28.48 26.52
C LYS A 541 3.87 27.83 25.52
N ILE A 542 4.47 26.69 25.87
CA ILE A 542 5.38 25.96 24.97
C ILE A 542 4.65 25.46 23.73
N VAL A 543 3.45 24.90 23.90
CA VAL A 543 2.62 24.46 22.76
C VAL A 543 2.18 25.65 21.90
N GLN A 544 1.78 26.75 22.52
CA GLN A 544 1.37 27.98 21.82
C GLN A 544 2.51 28.52 20.96
N VAL A 545 3.71 28.70 21.54
CA VAL A 545 4.84 29.25 20.77
C VAL A 545 5.29 28.28 19.68
N ASN A 546 5.53 27.02 20.02
CA ASN A 546 6.18 26.09 19.08
C ASN A 546 5.23 25.57 18.00
N LEU A 547 4.02 25.15 18.39
CA LEU A 547 3.06 24.51 17.48
C LEU A 547 2.11 25.52 16.88
N LEU A 548 1.37 26.26 17.72
CA LEU A 548 0.40 27.24 17.23
C LEU A 548 1.09 28.37 16.48
N GLY A 549 2.25 28.87 16.95
CA GLY A 549 3.01 29.91 16.26
C GLY A 549 3.48 29.48 14.87
N SER A 550 4.02 28.27 14.73
CA SER A 550 4.39 27.73 13.41
C SER A 550 3.17 27.57 12.50
N PHE A 551 2.05 27.09 13.04
CA PHE A 551 0.80 26.93 12.28
C PHE A 551 0.20 28.28 11.85
N ASN A 552 0.26 29.30 12.71
CA ASN A 552 -0.21 30.66 12.45
C ASN A 552 0.56 31.27 11.26
N VAL A 553 1.90 31.26 11.34
CA VAL A 553 2.77 31.77 10.26
C VAL A 553 2.55 30.98 8.96
N MET A 554 2.47 29.66 9.04
CA MET A 554 2.21 28.80 7.88
C MET A 554 0.89 29.16 7.19
N THR A 555 -0.19 29.34 7.96
CA THR A 555 -1.52 29.62 7.41
C THR A 555 -1.54 30.97 6.68
N LEU A 556 -1.03 32.02 7.32
CA LEU A 556 -1.06 33.38 6.75
C LEU A 556 -0.09 33.52 5.57
N ALA A 557 1.10 32.90 5.65
CA ALA A 557 2.03 32.91 4.54
C ALA A 557 1.55 32.07 3.35
N ALA A 558 0.90 30.92 3.60
CA ALA A 558 0.36 30.07 2.52
C ALA A 558 -0.67 30.82 1.66
N GLU A 559 -1.51 31.67 2.26
CA GLU A 559 -2.43 32.53 1.53
C GLU A 559 -1.69 33.41 0.50
N LYS A 560 -0.60 34.06 0.92
CA LYS A 560 0.18 34.95 0.04
C LYS A 560 0.98 34.17 -1.00
N ILE A 561 1.58 33.05 -0.62
CA ILE A 561 2.32 32.18 -1.53
C ILE A 561 1.38 31.64 -2.63
N ALA A 562 0.17 31.20 -2.27
CA ALA A 562 -0.81 30.69 -3.24
C ALA A 562 -1.20 31.72 -4.30
N ALA A 563 -1.13 33.02 -3.97
CA ALA A 563 -1.41 34.12 -4.89
C ALA A 563 -0.25 34.47 -5.84
N THR A 564 0.97 33.97 -5.60
CA THR A 564 2.12 34.23 -6.47
C THR A 564 2.07 33.37 -7.74
N GLU A 565 2.50 33.87 -8.90
CA GLU A 565 2.48 33.12 -10.17
C GLU A 565 3.11 31.72 -10.07
N PRO A 566 2.60 30.67 -10.73
CA PRO A 566 3.21 29.35 -10.66
C PRO A 566 4.58 29.32 -11.36
N LEU A 567 5.52 28.55 -10.81
CA LEU A 567 6.76 28.15 -11.45
C LEU A 567 6.53 26.88 -12.28
N GLU A 568 7.61 26.24 -12.73
CA GLU A 568 7.55 24.93 -13.38
C GLU A 568 6.80 23.90 -12.51
N HIS A 569 6.07 23.01 -13.17
CA HIS A 569 5.23 21.99 -12.52
C HIS A 569 4.20 22.56 -11.52
N ASP A 570 3.69 23.78 -11.76
CA ASP A 570 2.71 24.49 -10.94
C ASP A 570 3.17 24.77 -9.49
N GLN A 571 4.48 24.69 -9.22
CA GLN A 571 5.02 24.95 -7.89
C GLN A 571 4.95 26.45 -7.55
N ARG A 572 4.46 26.79 -6.36
CA ARG A 572 4.36 28.18 -5.87
C ARG A 572 5.22 28.49 -4.68
N GLY A 573 5.52 27.53 -3.80
CA GLY A 573 6.32 27.82 -2.62
C GLY A 573 6.66 26.59 -1.79
N VAL A 574 7.43 26.82 -0.74
CA VAL A 574 7.82 25.79 0.23
C VAL A 574 7.80 26.35 1.64
N ILE A 575 7.25 25.56 2.56
CA ILE A 575 7.21 25.85 3.98
C ILE A 575 7.97 24.75 4.71
N ILE A 576 9.00 25.12 5.46
CA ILE A 576 9.85 24.21 6.23
C ILE A 576 9.61 24.49 7.72
N ASN A 577 9.08 23.52 8.44
CA ASN A 577 8.90 23.61 9.89
C ASN A 577 10.08 23.01 10.66
N THR A 578 10.38 23.56 11.84
CA THR A 578 11.40 22.99 12.73
C THR A 578 10.75 22.17 13.85
N ALA A 579 10.90 20.85 13.79
CA ALA A 579 10.55 19.95 14.88
C ALA A 579 11.74 19.78 15.87
N SER A 580 11.97 18.55 16.35
CA SER A 580 13.15 18.10 17.07
C SER A 580 13.09 16.58 17.16
N VAL A 581 14.23 15.90 17.28
CA VAL A 581 14.24 14.47 17.63
C VAL A 581 13.55 14.16 18.96
N ALA A 582 13.41 15.16 19.84
CA ALA A 582 12.61 15.06 21.06
C ALA A 582 11.13 14.73 20.80
N ALA A 583 10.61 14.98 19.59
CA ALA A 583 9.27 14.57 19.17
C ALA A 583 9.10 13.04 19.17
N TYR A 584 10.18 12.29 18.95
CA TYR A 584 10.16 10.83 18.85
C TYR A 584 10.68 10.17 20.13
N ASP A 585 11.81 10.67 20.64
CA ASP A 585 12.54 9.98 21.69
C ASP A 585 12.17 10.55 23.08
N GLY A 586 11.92 11.87 23.17
CA GLY A 586 11.66 12.59 24.42
C GLY A 586 12.80 12.49 25.45
N GLN A 587 12.79 13.35 26.47
CA GLN A 587 13.67 13.25 27.64
C GLN A 587 12.92 13.61 28.92
N VAL A 588 13.48 13.22 30.07
CA VAL A 588 12.97 13.62 31.37
C VAL A 588 12.97 15.15 31.45
N GLY A 589 11.80 15.72 31.77
CA GLY A 589 11.61 17.16 31.83
C GLY A 589 11.23 17.82 30.50
N GLN A 590 11.07 17.06 29.41
CA GLN A 590 10.71 17.60 28.10
C GLN A 590 9.27 17.28 27.67
N ALA A 591 8.35 17.00 28.59
CA ALA A 591 6.99 16.59 28.24
C ALA A 591 6.29 17.62 27.32
N ALA A 592 6.31 18.90 27.71
CA ALA A 592 5.72 19.98 26.92
C ALA A 592 6.45 20.21 25.58
N TYR A 593 7.78 20.19 25.60
CA TYR A 593 8.59 20.38 24.40
C TYR A 593 8.35 19.25 23.38
N SER A 594 8.42 17.99 23.84
CA SER A 594 8.19 16.80 23.02
C SER A 594 6.77 16.79 22.45
N ALA A 595 5.76 17.13 23.26
CA ALA A 595 4.37 17.26 22.78
C ALA A 595 4.24 18.34 21.69
N SER A 596 4.84 19.51 21.89
CA SER A 596 4.80 20.59 20.91
C SER A 596 5.49 20.24 19.58
N LYS A 597 6.65 19.57 19.64
CA LYS A 597 7.39 19.14 18.45
C LYS A 597 6.76 17.92 17.78
N GLY A 598 6.17 17.01 18.55
CA GLY A 598 5.34 15.90 18.04
C GLY A 598 4.10 16.41 17.30
N GLY A 599 3.52 17.52 17.74
CA GLY A 599 2.46 18.22 17.00
C GLY A 599 2.93 18.70 15.62
N ILE A 600 4.15 19.26 15.52
CA ILE A 600 4.73 19.68 14.22
C ILE A 600 4.96 18.45 13.31
N VAL A 601 5.49 17.35 13.86
CA VAL A 601 5.64 16.08 13.11
C VAL A 601 4.29 15.60 12.59
N GLY A 602 3.27 15.54 13.44
CA GLY A 602 1.92 15.12 13.07
C GLY A 602 1.22 16.05 12.08
N LEU A 603 1.55 17.34 12.09
CA LEU A 603 1.02 18.36 11.19
C LEU A 603 1.59 18.27 9.76
N THR A 604 2.80 17.74 9.59
CA THR A 604 3.60 17.88 8.35
C THR A 604 2.89 17.29 7.12
N LEU A 605 2.53 16.00 7.16
CA LEU A 605 1.87 15.33 6.03
C LEU A 605 0.45 15.86 5.75
N PRO A 606 -0.41 16.10 6.77
CA PRO A 606 -1.69 16.76 6.56
C PRO A 606 -1.57 18.13 5.89
N ALA A 607 -0.68 19.01 6.37
CA ALA A 607 -0.49 20.34 5.81
C ALA A 607 0.05 20.28 4.37
N ALA A 608 1.00 19.38 4.09
CA ALA A 608 1.51 19.14 2.74
C ALA A 608 0.41 18.73 1.76
N ARG A 609 -0.50 17.84 2.19
CA ARG A 609 -1.63 17.40 1.36
C ARG A 609 -2.65 18.51 1.13
N ASP A 610 -2.93 19.29 2.16
CA ASP A 610 -3.89 20.39 2.10
C ASP A 610 -3.41 21.51 1.16
N LEU A 611 -2.13 21.87 1.28
CA LEU A 611 -1.53 22.96 0.51
C LEU A 611 -1.02 22.54 -0.89
N ALA A 612 -0.93 21.23 -1.18
CA ALA A 612 -0.49 20.73 -2.49
C ALA A 612 -1.36 21.23 -3.64
N GLN A 613 -2.67 21.38 -3.43
CA GLN A 613 -3.60 21.91 -4.44
C GLN A 613 -3.30 23.37 -4.83
N PHE A 614 -2.53 24.09 -4.00
CA PHE A 614 -2.07 25.46 -4.25
C PHE A 614 -0.61 25.51 -4.70
N GLY A 615 0.01 24.37 -5.03
CA GLY A 615 1.41 24.30 -5.45
C GLY A 615 2.43 24.54 -4.33
N ILE A 616 2.03 24.42 -3.06
CA ILE A 616 2.89 24.69 -1.92
C ILE A 616 3.33 23.37 -1.28
N ARG A 617 4.64 23.19 -1.13
CA ARG A 617 5.22 22.06 -0.42
C ARG A 617 5.35 22.36 1.06
N VAL A 618 5.18 21.35 1.91
CA VAL A 618 5.42 21.45 3.35
C VAL A 618 6.36 20.32 3.76
N LEU A 619 7.47 20.68 4.39
CA LEU A 619 8.44 19.74 4.94
C LEU A 619 8.76 20.11 6.38
N THR A 620 9.37 19.19 7.11
CA THR A 620 9.85 19.45 8.47
C THR A 620 11.26 18.90 8.64
N ILE A 621 12.12 19.67 9.31
CA ILE A 621 13.41 19.19 9.78
C ILE A 621 13.29 18.90 11.28
N ALA A 622 13.69 17.70 11.69
CA ALA A 622 13.77 17.28 13.08
C ALA A 622 15.25 17.21 13.51
N PRO A 623 15.84 18.33 13.95
CA PRO A 623 17.24 18.34 14.34
C PRO A 623 17.47 17.59 15.66
N GLY A 624 18.66 17.01 15.75
CA GLY A 624 19.27 16.50 16.99
C GLY A 624 19.71 17.63 17.91
N ILE A 625 20.80 17.42 18.63
CA ILE A 625 21.39 18.46 19.47
C ILE A 625 22.27 19.36 18.59
N ILE A 626 21.89 20.63 18.46
CA ILE A 626 22.60 21.64 17.65
C ILE A 626 23.30 22.65 18.56
N GLU A 627 24.52 23.05 18.19
CA GLU A 627 25.29 24.12 18.81
C GLU A 627 24.56 25.46 18.66
N THR A 628 23.77 25.81 19.67
CA THR A 628 23.00 27.05 19.70
C THR A 628 23.50 27.94 20.85
N PRO A 629 23.21 29.25 20.81
CA PRO A 629 23.53 30.16 21.92
C PRO A 629 23.00 29.67 23.28
N MET A 630 21.89 28.93 23.30
CA MET A 630 21.37 28.31 24.51
C MET A 630 22.33 27.28 25.12
N LEU A 631 22.99 26.45 24.31
CA LEU A 631 24.06 25.55 24.77
C LEU A 631 25.34 26.30 25.13
N ALA A 632 25.51 27.55 24.71
CA ALA A 632 26.65 28.36 25.13
C ALA A 632 26.63 28.70 26.64
N THR A 633 25.50 28.45 27.32
CA THR A 633 25.33 28.72 28.76
C THR A 633 25.62 27.54 29.67
N VAL A 634 25.80 26.33 29.13
CA VAL A 634 26.11 25.10 29.90
C VAL A 634 27.61 24.80 29.88
N SER A 635 28.12 24.03 30.86
CA SER A 635 29.55 23.74 30.99
C SER A 635 30.11 22.98 29.78
N GLU A 636 31.40 23.17 29.49
CA GLU A 636 32.09 22.49 28.39
C GLU A 636 32.05 20.96 28.55
N GLU A 637 32.21 20.46 29.77
CA GLU A 637 32.07 19.04 30.10
C GLU A 637 30.67 18.51 29.75
N PHE A 638 29.62 19.27 30.05
CA PHE A 638 28.26 18.88 29.70
C PHE A 638 28.05 18.87 28.18
N ARG A 639 28.58 19.86 27.45
CA ARG A 639 28.53 19.87 25.97
C ARG A 639 29.26 18.69 25.37
N ALA A 640 30.45 18.36 25.87
CA ALA A 640 31.20 17.19 25.44
C ALA A 640 30.40 15.90 25.69
N SER A 641 29.68 15.80 26.82
CA SER A 641 28.81 14.66 27.11
C SER A 641 27.61 14.53 26.15
N LEU A 642 27.08 15.66 25.67
CA LEU A 642 26.01 15.68 24.67
C LEU A 642 26.55 15.27 23.29
N ALA A 643 27.72 15.78 22.91
CA ALA A 643 28.42 15.43 21.68
C ALA A 643 28.75 13.92 21.60
N ALA A 644 29.26 13.35 22.70
CA ALA A 644 29.56 11.92 22.81
C ALA A 644 28.31 11.03 22.70
N GLY A 645 27.12 11.60 22.94
CA GLY A 645 25.85 10.89 22.77
C GLY A 645 25.42 10.74 21.30
N VAL A 646 25.99 11.50 20.38
CA VAL A 646 25.68 11.43 18.94
C VAL A 646 26.50 10.29 18.31
N PRO A 647 25.87 9.25 17.71
CA PRO A 647 26.61 8.12 17.17
C PRO A 647 27.62 8.47 16.06
N PHE A 648 27.20 9.17 15.01
CA PHE A 648 28.09 9.61 13.93
C PHE A 648 27.47 10.72 13.08
N PRO A 649 28.21 11.81 12.77
CA PRO A 649 29.51 12.17 13.34
C PRO A 649 29.39 12.49 14.84
N GLN A 650 30.39 12.10 15.65
CA GLN A 650 30.38 12.27 17.11
C GLN A 650 30.64 13.72 17.54
N ARG A 651 29.70 14.60 17.20
CA ARG A 651 29.69 16.02 17.57
C ARG A 651 28.27 16.54 17.57
N LEU A 652 28.09 17.72 18.14
CA LEU A 652 26.85 18.47 17.97
C LEU A 652 26.71 18.88 16.49
N GLY A 653 25.47 18.93 16.02
CA GLY A 653 25.18 19.53 14.72
C GLY A 653 25.42 21.04 14.80
N ARG A 654 25.66 21.68 13.66
CA ARG A 654 25.90 23.13 13.62
C ARG A 654 24.74 23.86 12.93
N PRO A 655 24.43 25.12 13.30
CA PRO A 655 23.34 25.87 12.67
C PRO A 655 23.45 26.04 11.15
N ASP A 656 24.67 26.16 10.62
CA ASP A 656 24.96 26.21 9.17
C ASP A 656 24.56 24.92 8.45
N GLU A 657 24.67 23.76 9.11
CA GLU A 657 24.25 22.48 8.54
C GLU A 657 22.72 22.36 8.47
N TYR A 658 22.01 22.97 9.42
CA TYR A 658 20.55 23.08 9.37
C TYR A 658 20.12 23.97 8.21
N ALA A 659 20.77 25.13 8.07
CA ALA A 659 20.54 26.05 6.96
C ALA A 659 20.83 25.38 5.60
N GLN A 660 21.91 24.60 5.50
CA GLN A 660 22.26 23.84 4.30
C GLN A 660 21.17 22.82 3.93
N LEU A 661 20.64 22.09 4.91
CA LEU A 661 19.53 21.17 4.69
C LEU A 661 18.27 21.93 4.24
N ALA A 662 17.92 23.03 4.91
CA ALA A 662 16.77 23.85 4.52
C ALA A 662 16.88 24.34 3.07
N LEU A 663 18.04 24.85 2.66
CA LEU A 663 18.32 25.23 1.27
C LEU A 663 18.18 24.05 0.30
N SER A 664 18.67 22.87 0.67
CA SER A 664 18.54 21.67 -0.15
C SER A 664 17.07 21.25 -0.36
N LEU A 665 16.22 21.46 0.66
CA LEU A 665 14.78 21.18 0.55
C LEU A 665 14.03 22.23 -0.27
N ILE A 666 14.52 23.47 -0.28
CA ILE A 666 14.01 24.52 -1.16
C ILE A 666 14.36 24.18 -2.61
N ASP A 667 15.62 23.84 -2.89
CA ASP A 667 16.11 23.52 -4.24
C ASP A 667 15.41 22.29 -4.84
N HIS A 668 14.99 21.33 -4.01
CA HIS A 668 14.34 20.10 -4.45
C HIS A 668 12.84 20.30 -4.73
N ASP A 669 12.34 19.84 -5.88
CA ASP A 669 10.93 19.97 -6.30
C ASP A 669 10.03 18.79 -5.90
N TYR A 670 10.57 17.58 -5.79
CA TYR A 670 9.80 16.35 -5.52
C TYR A 670 9.57 16.02 -4.03
N LEU A 671 10.36 16.57 -3.10
CA LEU A 671 10.21 16.27 -1.67
C LEU A 671 9.04 17.08 -1.08
N ASN A 672 8.03 16.40 -0.54
CA ASN A 672 6.86 16.99 0.09
C ASN A 672 6.26 16.06 1.17
N GLY A 673 5.80 16.62 2.29
CA GLY A 673 5.12 15.89 3.36
C GLY A 673 6.03 15.05 4.27
N GLU A 674 7.34 15.18 4.14
CA GLU A 674 8.33 14.36 4.85
C GLU A 674 8.91 15.09 6.08
N VAL A 675 9.29 14.30 7.11
CA VAL A 675 10.02 14.80 8.27
C VAL A 675 11.44 14.24 8.28
N ILE A 676 12.41 15.08 7.99
CA ILE A 676 13.81 14.68 7.84
C ILE A 676 14.53 14.83 9.18
N ARG A 677 15.01 13.71 9.74
CA ARG A 677 15.87 13.72 10.94
C ARG A 677 17.28 14.18 10.56
N MET A 678 17.78 15.18 11.29
CA MET A 678 19.14 15.72 11.15
C MET A 678 19.85 15.61 12.50
N ASP A 679 20.30 14.39 12.85
CA ASP A 679 20.62 14.06 14.24
C ASP A 679 21.82 13.14 14.47
N GLY A 680 22.56 12.77 13.42
CA GLY A 680 23.70 11.86 13.54
C GLY A 680 23.35 10.48 14.09
N ALA A 681 22.12 10.02 13.82
CA ALA A 681 21.52 8.79 14.36
C ALA A 681 21.27 8.79 15.87
N LEU A 682 21.25 9.97 16.51
CA LEU A 682 20.97 10.10 17.94
C LEU A 682 19.63 9.44 18.31
N ARG A 683 19.67 8.60 19.35
CA ARG A 683 18.48 8.05 20.02
C ARG A 683 18.62 8.37 21.50
N MET A 684 17.79 9.30 21.98
CA MET A 684 17.98 9.84 23.33
C MET A 684 17.48 8.85 24.37
N ALA A 685 18.40 8.15 25.05
CA ALA A 685 18.06 7.30 26.18
C ALA A 685 17.46 8.13 27.33
N PRO A 686 16.44 7.63 28.06
CA PRO A 686 15.88 8.36 29.19
C PRO A 686 16.95 8.54 30.28
N ARG A 687 17.37 9.77 30.53
CA ARG A 687 18.30 10.14 31.61
C ARG A 687 17.59 10.76 32.81
#